data_AF-A0A086P741-F1
#
_entry.id   AF-A0A086P741-F1
#
_cell.length_a   1.000
_cell.length_b   1.000
_cell.length_c   1.000
_cell.angle_alpha   90.00
_cell.angle_beta   90.00
_cell.angle_gamma   90.00
#
_symmetry.space_group_name_H-M   'P 1'
#
loop_
_entity.id
_entity.type
_entity.pdbx_description
1 polymer ?
#
loop_
_entity_poly.entity_id
_entity_poly.type
_entity_poly.pdbx_seq_one_letter_code
_entity_poly.pdbx_strand_id
1 'polypeptide(L)'
;MDFQNNAGPETANEEEIFVPSDDVREHLVVVGNGMAGCRAIEELLARDAGRYRVTIFGAEPYVNYNRIMLSPVLAGEKSFDDIVINSREWYSDNNIELIAGDPVTGIDRAAKTVTSQSGRTVGYDKLLIATGSDPFIIPVPGKDLPGVISFRDMKDVDTMLEAAGKGGNAVVIGGGLLGLEAAHGLTLRGMKVTVIHLMDTLMERQLDEAAGWLLKTALEGRGQTILTGANTEEIYGDGKVEGVRLKDGTEIPASLVVMAVGIRPSTALAREAGLEVNRGIKVDDHMVTSDPDVLAVGECVEHDGNVYGLVAPLWDMCRSLADGLTDQHTGYKGSVTSTKLKVAGLDVFSAGDFSGGEGCEDIVLRDASRGVYKRVVVKEDKVIGAVLYGDTADGGWYFDLLKRGEDVGEIRDLLIFGQAFASGGGALDPKAAVAALSDDAEICGCNGVSKGQVVACIEKGACSLDAVRGACKASASCGSCTGLVENLLAVVLGDDVQSGPKTMCKCTSFGHDDVRREIVAQNMRSIPEVMQKLHWSTPDGCSSCRPALNYYLLCALPGEYQDDQQSRFVNERMHANIQKDGTYSVVPRMWGGLTNPRELRAIADVVEKYDAPMVKVTGGQRLDIFGIKKEDLPAVWADLNAAGMVSGHAYGKSLRTVKTCVGSEWCRFGTQDSTGLGVKIERMTWGSWMPHKFKIAASGCPRNCAEATIKDFGVVCVDSGYELHVGGNGGIHVRATDLLCKVATEQEALDYCAAFIQLYREEARYLERTAPWIERVGVEYIKQRIVEDEAGREALRSRFLYSQSFSQDDPWAERAAGQHAELHQHLEPIAIAAE
;
A
#
# COMPACT_ATOMS: atom_id res chain seq x y z
N MET A 1 29.45 -40.33 12.45
CA MET A 1 28.26 -41.05 11.94
C MET A 1 28.03 -40.49 10.55
N ASP A 2 28.41 -41.28 9.56
CA ASP A 2 28.30 -40.96 8.14
C ASP A 2 26.83 -40.83 7.74
N PHE A 3 26.50 -39.74 7.04
CA PHE A 3 25.38 -39.74 6.11
C PHE A 3 25.94 -39.36 4.74
N GLN A 4 25.95 -40.35 3.86
CA GLN A 4 26.41 -40.27 2.48
C GLN A 4 25.52 -39.32 1.67
N ASN A 5 26.14 -38.30 1.07
CA ASN A 5 25.59 -37.58 -0.06
C ASN A 5 25.62 -38.49 -1.29
N ASN A 6 24.44 -38.86 -1.79
CA ASN A 6 24.25 -39.50 -3.08
C ASN A 6 23.24 -38.68 -3.88
N ALA A 7 23.74 -37.80 -4.75
CA ALA A 7 23.00 -37.24 -5.88
C ALA A 7 24.04 -36.72 -6.90
N GLY A 8 24.41 -37.59 -7.84
CA GLY A 8 25.07 -37.17 -9.08
C GLY A 8 24.06 -36.55 -10.05
N PRO A 9 24.51 -35.95 -11.16
CA PRO A 9 23.64 -35.26 -12.10
C PRO A 9 22.78 -36.28 -12.84
N GLU A 10 21.46 -36.21 -12.67
CA GLU A 10 20.53 -36.93 -13.52
C GLU A 10 20.60 -36.34 -14.93
N THR A 11 20.98 -37.19 -15.88
CA THR A 11 20.91 -36.94 -17.31
C THR A 11 19.45 -36.67 -17.69
N ALA A 12 19.18 -35.49 -18.25
CA ALA A 12 17.90 -35.13 -18.81
C ALA A 12 17.49 -36.17 -19.86
N ASN A 13 16.44 -36.95 -19.56
CA ASN A 13 15.76 -37.76 -20.55
C ASN A 13 15.01 -36.82 -21.50
N GLU A 14 15.14 -37.09 -22.80
CA GLU A 14 14.33 -36.50 -23.86
C GLU A 14 12.85 -36.83 -23.59
N GLU A 15 12.10 -35.89 -23.01
CA GLU A 15 10.64 -35.98 -22.97
C GLU A 15 10.12 -35.69 -24.39
N GLU A 16 9.80 -36.76 -25.13
CA GLU A 16 9.06 -36.70 -26.39
C GLU A 16 7.69 -36.02 -26.17
N ILE A 17 7.39 -35.05 -27.04
CA ILE A 17 6.11 -34.33 -27.06
C ILE A 17 4.99 -35.33 -27.33
N PHE A 18 4.01 -35.41 -26.44
CA PHE A 18 2.74 -36.08 -26.75
C PHE A 18 1.96 -35.23 -27.74
N VAL A 19 2.17 -35.47 -29.04
CA VAL A 19 1.31 -34.98 -30.11
C VAL A 19 0.31 -36.09 -30.42
N PRO A 20 -0.98 -35.96 -30.05
CA PRO A 20 -1.97 -36.88 -30.56
C PRO A 20 -1.98 -36.73 -32.09
N SER A 21 -1.77 -37.82 -32.83
CA SER A 21 -1.76 -37.83 -34.31
C SER A 21 -3.06 -37.34 -34.95
N ASP A 22 -4.10 -37.12 -34.13
CA ASP A 22 -5.47 -36.83 -34.53
C ASP A 22 -5.92 -35.41 -34.12
N ASP A 23 -5.04 -34.56 -33.58
CA ASP A 23 -5.37 -33.15 -33.31
C ASP A 23 -5.40 -32.35 -34.62
N VAL A 24 -6.61 -32.01 -35.07
CA VAL A 24 -6.88 -31.32 -36.34
C VAL A 24 -6.71 -29.79 -36.25
N ARG A 25 -6.40 -29.25 -35.06
CA ARG A 25 -6.20 -27.81 -34.86
C ARG A 25 -4.87 -27.36 -35.44
N GLU A 26 -4.83 -26.16 -36.00
CA GLU A 26 -3.58 -25.53 -36.39
C GLU A 26 -2.68 -25.31 -35.17
N HIS A 27 -1.38 -25.48 -35.34
CA HIS A 27 -0.39 -25.27 -34.29
C HIS A 27 0.08 -23.82 -34.27
N LEU A 28 -0.29 -23.10 -33.20
CA LEU A 28 0.23 -21.78 -32.88
C LEU A 28 1.42 -21.90 -31.92
N VAL A 29 2.60 -21.52 -32.38
CA VAL A 29 3.79 -21.41 -31.52
C VAL A 29 4.01 -19.97 -31.12
N VAL A 30 4.22 -19.70 -29.83
CA VAL A 30 4.46 -18.37 -29.29
C VAL A 30 5.88 -18.29 -28.74
N VAL A 31 6.64 -17.30 -29.20
CA VAL A 31 7.99 -17.00 -28.71
C VAL A 31 7.92 -15.79 -27.78
N GLY A 32 7.84 -16.05 -26.48
CA GLY A 32 7.76 -15.04 -25.44
C GLY A 32 6.60 -15.27 -24.47
N ASN A 33 6.91 -15.78 -23.28
CA ASN A 33 5.95 -15.97 -22.18
C ASN A 33 5.67 -14.69 -21.37
N GLY A 34 5.84 -13.50 -21.99
CA GLY A 34 5.63 -12.20 -21.35
C GLY A 34 4.17 -11.73 -21.38
N MET A 35 3.89 -10.57 -20.77
CA MET A 35 2.52 -10.03 -20.63
C MET A 35 1.76 -9.91 -21.97
N ALA A 36 2.44 -9.50 -23.05
CA ALA A 36 1.82 -9.38 -24.37
C ALA A 36 1.51 -10.73 -25.01
N GLY A 37 2.47 -11.68 -24.99
CA GLY A 37 2.28 -13.01 -25.56
C GLY A 37 1.13 -13.75 -24.89
N CYS A 38 1.09 -13.77 -23.55
CA CYS A 38 -0.01 -14.42 -22.82
C CYS A 38 -1.33 -13.67 -22.99
N ARG A 39 -1.35 -12.32 -23.03
CA ARG A 39 -2.59 -11.60 -23.32
C ARG A 39 -3.14 -11.94 -24.70
N ALA A 40 -2.31 -12.02 -25.72
CA ALA A 40 -2.74 -12.39 -27.06
C ALA A 40 -3.44 -13.76 -27.05
N ILE A 41 -2.93 -14.71 -26.26
CA ILE A 41 -3.56 -16.02 -26.06
C ILE A 41 -4.85 -15.91 -25.24
N GLU A 42 -4.91 -15.11 -24.17
CA GLU A 42 -6.17 -14.87 -23.45
C GLU A 42 -7.27 -14.30 -24.37
N GLU A 43 -6.94 -13.32 -25.20
CA GLU A 43 -7.88 -12.70 -26.15
C GLU A 43 -8.34 -13.68 -27.24
N LEU A 44 -7.43 -14.56 -27.70
CA LEU A 44 -7.74 -15.64 -28.62
C LEU A 44 -8.69 -16.65 -27.99
N LEU A 45 -8.37 -17.16 -26.80
CA LEU A 45 -9.19 -18.14 -26.08
C LEU A 45 -10.59 -17.60 -25.77
N ALA A 46 -10.71 -16.30 -25.46
CA ALA A 46 -11.99 -15.64 -25.20
C ALA A 46 -12.90 -15.59 -26.44
N ARG A 47 -12.32 -15.60 -27.65
CA ARG A 47 -13.06 -15.59 -28.92
C ARG A 47 -13.30 -17.00 -29.45
N ASP A 48 -12.26 -17.82 -29.46
CA ASP A 48 -12.30 -19.21 -29.93
C ASP A 48 -11.22 -20.07 -29.25
N ALA A 49 -11.56 -20.65 -28.11
CA ALA A 49 -10.69 -21.57 -27.37
C ALA A 49 -10.34 -22.87 -28.12
N GLY A 50 -11.09 -23.22 -29.17
CA GLY A 50 -10.90 -24.46 -29.93
C GLY A 50 -10.04 -24.31 -31.18
N ARG A 51 -9.67 -23.08 -31.56
CA ARG A 51 -9.09 -22.80 -32.89
C ARG A 51 -7.69 -23.35 -33.10
N TYR A 52 -6.84 -23.26 -32.07
CA TYR A 52 -5.42 -23.57 -32.15
C TYR A 52 -4.98 -24.53 -31.04
N ARG A 53 -4.00 -25.38 -31.34
CA ARG A 53 -3.13 -25.98 -30.34
C ARG A 53 -1.99 -25.00 -30.06
N VAL A 54 -1.67 -24.73 -28.79
CA VAL A 54 -0.72 -23.66 -28.44
C VAL A 54 0.50 -24.21 -27.70
N THR A 55 1.70 -23.85 -28.17
CA THR A 55 2.97 -24.04 -27.46
C THR A 55 3.63 -22.69 -27.22
N ILE A 56 4.02 -22.39 -25.99
CA ILE A 56 4.66 -21.12 -25.60
C ILE A 56 6.08 -21.40 -25.12
N PHE A 57 7.06 -20.72 -25.73
CA PHE A 57 8.43 -20.68 -25.26
C PHE A 57 8.67 -19.44 -24.39
N GLY A 58 9.28 -19.63 -23.23
CA GLY A 58 9.73 -18.59 -22.32
C GLY A 58 11.23 -18.69 -22.07
N ALA A 59 11.96 -17.59 -22.25
CA ALA A 59 13.38 -17.53 -21.90
C ALA A 59 13.61 -17.59 -20.38
N GLU A 60 12.66 -17.07 -19.59
CA GLU A 60 12.70 -17.10 -18.14
C GLU A 60 12.12 -18.43 -17.60
N PRO A 61 12.61 -18.94 -16.45
CA PRO A 61 12.16 -20.22 -15.88
C PRO A 61 10.79 -20.13 -15.18
N TYR A 62 10.05 -19.05 -15.41
CA TYR A 62 8.84 -18.69 -14.68
C TYR A 62 7.58 -18.77 -15.56
N VAL A 63 6.43 -18.94 -14.90
CA VAL A 63 5.11 -18.68 -15.52
C VAL A 63 4.93 -17.19 -15.81
N ASN A 64 3.87 -16.82 -16.53
CA ASN A 64 3.60 -15.42 -16.84
C ASN A 64 3.34 -14.58 -15.59
N TYR A 65 4.04 -13.44 -15.48
CA TYR A 65 3.90 -12.52 -14.35
C TYR A 65 3.86 -11.06 -14.82
N ASN A 66 3.37 -10.19 -13.94
CA ASN A 66 3.22 -8.77 -14.17
C ASN A 66 4.54 -8.04 -13.94
N ARG A 67 5.28 -7.78 -15.02
CA ARG A 67 6.59 -7.12 -14.99
C ARG A 67 6.55 -5.68 -14.42
N ILE A 68 5.40 -5.01 -14.46
CA ILE A 68 5.22 -3.68 -13.83
C ILE A 68 5.40 -3.78 -12.30
N MET A 69 5.10 -4.95 -11.72
CA MET A 69 5.12 -5.16 -10.28
C MET A 69 6.48 -5.60 -9.73
N LEU A 70 7.53 -5.67 -10.56
CA LEU A 70 8.89 -5.95 -10.10
C LEU A 70 9.39 -4.91 -9.08
N SER A 71 9.00 -3.65 -9.23
CA SER A 71 9.36 -2.58 -8.30
C SER A 71 8.79 -2.81 -6.88
N PRO A 72 7.48 -3.08 -6.69
CA PRO A 72 6.95 -3.56 -5.42
C PRO A 72 7.63 -4.81 -4.85
N VAL A 73 8.03 -5.77 -5.69
CA VAL A 73 8.76 -6.96 -5.22
C VAL A 73 10.14 -6.57 -4.66
N LEU A 74 10.89 -5.74 -5.40
CA LEU A 74 12.16 -5.19 -4.95
C LEU A 74 12.00 -4.42 -3.62
N ALA A 75 10.96 -3.60 -3.50
CA ALA A 75 10.62 -2.86 -2.28
C ALA A 75 10.18 -3.75 -1.10
N GLY A 76 9.80 -5.01 -1.35
CA GLY A 76 9.32 -5.95 -0.33
C GLY A 76 7.83 -5.84 0.00
N GLU A 77 7.07 -5.15 -0.86
CA GLU A 77 5.63 -4.98 -0.72
C GLU A 77 4.82 -6.16 -1.29
N LYS A 78 5.42 -6.92 -2.21
CA LYS A 78 4.82 -8.08 -2.89
C LYS A 78 5.82 -9.23 -2.97
N SER A 79 5.31 -10.47 -2.96
CA SER A 79 6.07 -11.64 -3.36
C SER A 79 6.01 -11.87 -4.87
N PHE A 80 6.78 -12.82 -5.39
CA PHE A 80 6.64 -13.28 -6.77
C PHE A 80 5.23 -13.84 -7.05
N ASP A 81 4.70 -14.64 -6.12
CA ASP A 81 3.36 -15.24 -6.26
C ASP A 81 2.26 -14.17 -6.34
N ASP A 82 2.43 -13.02 -5.66
CA ASP A 82 1.51 -11.88 -5.70
C ASP A 82 1.47 -11.15 -7.07
N ILE A 83 2.39 -11.49 -7.99
CA ILE A 83 2.53 -10.84 -9.30
C ILE A 83 2.35 -11.82 -10.47
N VAL A 84 2.10 -13.11 -10.21
CA VAL A 84 1.74 -14.08 -11.24
C VAL A 84 0.40 -13.69 -11.87
N ILE A 85 0.33 -13.68 -13.21
CA ILE A 85 -0.90 -13.37 -13.96
C ILE A 85 -1.61 -14.68 -14.33
N ASN A 86 -0.88 -15.61 -14.95
CA ASN A 86 -1.38 -16.92 -15.33
C ASN A 86 -0.58 -17.97 -14.55
N SER A 87 -1.27 -18.70 -13.66
CA SER A 87 -0.65 -19.75 -12.86
C SER A 87 -0.29 -20.96 -13.72
N ARG A 88 0.46 -21.91 -13.16
CA ARG A 88 0.80 -23.16 -13.86
C ARG A 88 -0.46 -23.91 -14.31
N GLU A 89 -1.50 -23.90 -13.47
CA GLU A 89 -2.79 -24.53 -13.71
C GLU A 89 -3.52 -23.90 -14.90
N TRP A 90 -3.40 -22.58 -15.09
CA TRP A 90 -4.03 -21.92 -16.24
C TRP A 90 -3.53 -22.48 -17.58
N TYR A 91 -2.24 -22.78 -17.68
CA TYR A 91 -1.69 -23.39 -18.90
C TYR A 91 -2.25 -24.79 -19.11
N SER A 92 -2.29 -25.64 -18.07
CA SER A 92 -2.84 -26.99 -18.18
C SER A 92 -4.34 -26.99 -18.50
N ASP A 93 -5.11 -26.12 -17.85
CA ASP A 93 -6.58 -26.05 -18.02
C ASP A 93 -6.97 -25.62 -19.44
N ASN A 94 -6.11 -24.83 -20.09
CA ASN A 94 -6.31 -24.38 -21.47
C ASN A 94 -5.57 -25.23 -22.51
N ASN A 95 -4.98 -26.38 -22.10
CA ASN A 95 -4.19 -27.25 -22.97
C ASN A 95 -3.05 -26.52 -23.70
N ILE A 96 -2.39 -25.60 -23.00
CA ILE A 96 -1.24 -24.85 -23.48
C ILE A 96 0.03 -25.54 -22.98
N GLU A 97 0.93 -25.86 -23.89
CA GLU A 97 2.25 -26.36 -23.54
C GLU A 97 3.20 -25.19 -23.24
N LEU A 98 3.68 -25.07 -22.00
CA LEU A 98 4.67 -24.06 -21.62
C LEU A 98 6.07 -24.69 -21.52
N ILE A 99 6.99 -24.19 -22.35
CA ILE A 99 8.41 -24.51 -22.32
C ILE A 99 9.15 -23.32 -21.70
N ALA A 100 9.36 -23.36 -20.38
CA ALA A 100 9.97 -22.27 -19.61
C ALA A 100 11.48 -22.50 -19.42
N GLY A 101 12.25 -21.42 -19.38
CA GLY A 101 13.71 -21.46 -19.19
C GLY A 101 14.50 -21.92 -20.42
N ASP A 102 13.91 -21.96 -21.61
CA ASP A 102 14.55 -22.45 -22.84
C ASP A 102 14.28 -21.48 -24.01
N PRO A 103 15.13 -20.44 -24.18
CA PRO A 103 14.90 -19.41 -25.18
C PRO A 103 14.99 -19.95 -26.61
N VAL A 104 14.15 -19.42 -27.51
CA VAL A 104 14.22 -19.70 -28.94
C VAL A 104 15.44 -19.00 -29.54
N THR A 105 16.27 -19.75 -30.26
CA THR A 105 17.51 -19.30 -30.87
C THR A 105 17.45 -19.28 -32.40
N GLY A 106 16.47 -19.94 -33.02
CA GLY A 106 16.30 -19.95 -34.47
C GLY A 106 14.85 -20.10 -34.92
N ILE A 107 14.53 -19.49 -36.06
CA ILE A 107 13.28 -19.68 -36.79
C ILE A 107 13.64 -20.06 -38.23
N ASP A 108 13.18 -21.24 -38.69
CA ASP A 108 13.22 -21.61 -40.10
C ASP A 108 11.83 -21.41 -40.71
N ARG A 109 11.69 -20.38 -41.54
CA ARG A 109 10.43 -20.04 -42.20
C ARG A 109 10.07 -20.98 -43.34
N ALA A 110 11.07 -21.58 -43.99
CA ALA A 110 10.82 -22.50 -45.09
C ALA A 110 10.35 -23.87 -44.56
N ALA A 111 10.96 -24.34 -43.48
CA ALA A 111 10.54 -25.56 -42.80
C ALA A 111 9.36 -25.34 -41.83
N LYS A 112 9.01 -24.08 -41.55
CA LYS A 112 8.04 -23.66 -40.52
C LYS A 112 8.33 -24.28 -39.15
N THR A 113 9.55 -24.09 -38.65
CA THR A 113 9.98 -24.58 -37.34
C THR A 113 10.64 -23.49 -36.50
N VAL A 114 10.58 -23.65 -35.19
CA VAL A 114 11.41 -22.91 -34.22
C VAL A 114 12.34 -23.87 -33.51
N THR A 115 13.56 -23.42 -33.19
CA THR A 115 14.54 -24.19 -32.43
C THR A 115 14.95 -23.42 -31.18
N SER A 116 14.92 -24.08 -30.02
CA SER A 116 15.34 -23.51 -28.75
C SER A 116 16.81 -23.79 -28.42
N GLN A 117 17.32 -23.16 -27.36
CA GLN A 117 18.70 -23.29 -26.92
C GLN A 117 19.06 -24.72 -26.52
N SER A 118 18.12 -25.49 -25.97
CA SER A 118 18.30 -26.92 -25.70
C SER A 118 18.43 -27.79 -26.96
N GLY A 119 18.15 -27.23 -28.14
CA GLY A 119 18.11 -27.94 -29.43
C GLY A 119 16.72 -28.48 -29.79
N ARG A 120 15.72 -28.29 -28.92
CA ARG A 120 14.34 -28.70 -29.18
C ARG A 120 13.79 -27.95 -30.39
N THR A 121 13.25 -28.68 -31.36
CA THR A 121 12.67 -28.12 -32.58
C THR A 121 11.18 -28.43 -32.66
N VAL A 122 10.36 -27.40 -32.91
CA VAL A 122 8.90 -27.49 -32.93
C VAL A 122 8.36 -26.85 -34.22
N GLY A 123 7.55 -27.59 -34.98
CA GLY A 123 6.85 -27.08 -36.16
C GLY A 123 5.72 -26.13 -35.80
N TYR A 124 5.31 -25.26 -36.72
CA TYR A 124 4.17 -24.37 -36.53
C TYR A 124 3.36 -24.21 -37.82
N ASP A 125 2.05 -23.99 -37.68
CA ASP A 125 1.21 -23.46 -38.76
C ASP A 125 1.20 -21.94 -38.72
N LYS A 126 1.14 -21.38 -37.50
CA LYS A 126 1.30 -19.95 -37.20
C LYS A 126 2.34 -19.72 -36.11
N LEU A 127 3.15 -18.68 -36.27
CA LEU A 127 4.15 -18.27 -35.30
C LEU A 127 3.81 -16.87 -34.75
N LEU A 128 3.84 -16.71 -33.44
CA LEU A 128 3.69 -15.42 -32.77
C LEU A 128 4.99 -15.03 -32.08
N ILE A 129 5.62 -13.94 -32.52
CA ILE A 129 6.81 -13.37 -31.87
C ILE A 129 6.37 -12.32 -30.85
N ALA A 130 6.53 -12.63 -29.57
CA ALA A 130 6.20 -11.77 -28.43
C ALA A 130 7.42 -11.53 -27.51
N THR A 131 8.59 -11.33 -28.13
CA THR A 131 9.91 -11.22 -27.46
C THR A 131 10.07 -9.94 -26.64
N GLY A 132 9.19 -8.95 -26.81
CA GLY A 132 9.23 -7.71 -26.05
C GLY A 132 10.47 -6.88 -26.36
N SER A 133 11.20 -6.46 -25.32
CA SER A 133 12.31 -5.52 -25.44
C SER A 133 13.48 -5.87 -24.53
N ASP A 134 14.67 -5.49 -24.96
CA ASP A 134 15.91 -5.61 -24.19
C ASP A 134 16.27 -4.29 -23.50
N PRO A 135 16.84 -4.32 -22.28
CA PRO A 135 17.37 -3.13 -21.63
C PRO A 135 18.47 -2.48 -22.47
N PHE A 136 18.45 -1.14 -22.55
CA PHE A 136 19.56 -0.42 -23.16
C PHE A 136 20.70 -0.26 -22.15
N ILE A 137 21.87 -0.79 -22.46
CA ILE A 137 23.09 -0.65 -21.66
C ILE A 137 23.97 0.42 -22.31
N ILE A 138 24.35 1.46 -21.57
CA ILE A 138 25.19 2.54 -22.10
C ILE A 138 26.62 2.02 -22.38
N PRO A 139 27.24 2.43 -23.51
CA PRO A 139 28.54 1.91 -23.94
C PRO A 139 29.69 2.65 -23.26
N VAL A 140 29.78 2.58 -21.93
CA VAL A 140 30.88 3.15 -21.13
C VAL A 140 31.85 2.06 -20.65
N PRO A 141 33.13 2.37 -20.41
CA PRO A 141 34.06 1.43 -19.79
C PRO A 141 33.51 0.88 -18.47
N GLY A 142 33.75 -0.40 -18.23
CA GLY A 142 33.30 -1.13 -17.04
C GLY A 142 31.82 -1.50 -16.99
N LYS A 143 31.04 -1.29 -18.07
CA LYS A 143 29.63 -1.72 -18.16
C LYS A 143 29.39 -3.22 -17.92
N ASP A 144 30.43 -4.06 -18.11
CA ASP A 144 30.36 -5.52 -17.97
C ASP A 144 30.97 -6.00 -16.62
N LEU A 145 31.34 -5.09 -15.72
CA LEU A 145 31.88 -5.46 -14.42
C LEU A 145 30.83 -6.19 -13.56
N PRO A 146 31.22 -7.20 -12.77
CA PRO A 146 30.36 -7.77 -11.75
C PRO A 146 29.79 -6.69 -10.82
N GLY A 147 28.46 -6.69 -10.64
CA GLY A 147 27.72 -5.66 -9.88
C GLY A 147 27.14 -4.55 -10.75
N VAL A 148 27.34 -4.55 -12.07
CA VAL A 148 26.59 -3.74 -13.03
C VAL A 148 25.46 -4.58 -13.61
N ILE A 149 24.21 -4.12 -13.45
CA ILE A 149 23.01 -4.87 -13.86
C ILE A 149 21.97 -3.96 -14.53
N SER A 150 21.00 -4.58 -15.20
CA SER A 150 19.77 -3.92 -15.63
C SER A 150 18.67 -4.03 -14.58
N PHE A 151 17.48 -3.52 -14.89
CA PHE A 151 16.27 -3.79 -14.13
C PHE A 151 15.09 -4.09 -15.05
N ARG A 152 14.89 -5.37 -15.35
CA ARG A 152 13.88 -5.82 -16.32
C ARG A 152 13.15 -7.08 -15.93
N ASP A 153 13.80 -8.06 -15.31
CA ASP A 153 13.22 -9.36 -14.98
C ASP A 153 13.41 -9.74 -13.50
N MET A 154 12.92 -10.92 -13.12
CA MET A 154 13.08 -11.42 -11.75
C MET A 154 14.54 -11.71 -11.38
N LYS A 155 15.39 -12.10 -12.33
CA LYS A 155 16.81 -12.34 -12.06
C LYS A 155 17.53 -11.04 -11.69
N ASP A 156 17.18 -9.94 -12.35
CA ASP A 156 17.66 -8.60 -11.97
C ASP A 156 17.21 -8.26 -10.54
N VAL A 157 15.93 -8.49 -10.19
CA VAL A 157 15.40 -8.28 -8.83
C VAL A 157 16.15 -9.12 -7.80
N ASP A 158 16.33 -10.42 -8.04
CA ASP A 158 17.03 -11.31 -7.12
C ASP A 158 18.48 -10.86 -6.89
N THR A 159 19.16 -10.42 -7.96
CA THR A 159 20.52 -9.87 -7.89
C THR A 159 20.56 -8.59 -7.07
N MET A 160 19.57 -7.70 -7.25
CA MET A 160 19.43 -6.47 -6.47
C MET A 160 19.17 -6.76 -4.98
N LEU A 161 18.31 -7.73 -4.68
CA LEU A 161 18.00 -8.14 -3.31
C LEU A 161 19.22 -8.76 -2.62
N GLU A 162 19.98 -9.60 -3.32
CA GLU A 162 21.22 -10.17 -2.79
C GLU A 162 22.27 -9.08 -2.50
N ALA A 163 22.43 -8.13 -3.42
CA ALA A 163 23.33 -6.99 -3.24
C ALA A 163 22.88 -6.11 -2.06
N ALA A 164 21.58 -5.81 -1.97
CA ALA A 164 21.03 -4.99 -0.89
C ALA A 164 21.14 -5.64 0.49
N GLY A 165 21.07 -6.98 0.57
CA GLY A 165 21.28 -7.74 1.81
C GLY A 165 22.69 -7.54 2.42
N LYS A 166 23.67 -7.11 1.62
CA LYS A 166 25.04 -6.78 2.06
C LYS A 166 25.18 -5.30 2.46
N GLY A 167 24.14 -4.47 2.24
CA GLY A 167 24.17 -3.02 2.41
C GLY A 167 25.06 -2.32 1.38
N GLY A 168 25.52 -1.11 1.70
CA GLY A 168 26.46 -0.35 0.87
C GLY A 168 25.80 0.74 0.02
N ASN A 169 26.48 1.12 -1.06
CA ASN A 169 26.08 2.22 -1.94
C ASN A 169 25.63 1.67 -3.29
N ALA A 170 24.49 2.14 -3.79
CA ALA A 170 24.01 1.85 -5.13
C ALA A 170 23.98 3.12 -5.98
N VAL A 171 24.36 2.99 -7.24
CA VAL A 171 24.15 4.02 -8.26
C VAL A 171 23.11 3.54 -9.25
N VAL A 172 22.06 4.32 -9.47
CA VAL A 172 21.07 4.06 -10.52
C VAL A 172 21.28 5.06 -11.64
N ILE A 173 21.59 4.57 -12.84
CA ILE A 173 21.78 5.39 -14.03
C ILE A 173 20.44 5.41 -14.79
N GLY A 174 19.79 6.58 -14.81
CA GLY A 174 18.50 6.83 -15.44
C GLY A 174 17.45 7.35 -14.46
N GLY A 175 17.00 8.60 -14.67
CA GLY A 175 15.94 9.27 -13.90
C GLY A 175 14.53 9.08 -14.47
N GLY A 176 14.30 7.98 -15.20
CA GLY A 176 12.97 7.58 -15.67
C GLY A 176 12.23 6.74 -14.62
N LEU A 177 10.96 6.40 -14.90
CA LEU A 177 10.09 5.64 -13.97
C LEU A 177 10.79 4.43 -13.33
N LEU A 178 11.30 3.50 -14.14
CA LEU A 178 11.93 2.27 -13.63
C LEU A 178 13.17 2.55 -12.77
N GLY A 179 13.99 3.54 -13.16
CA GLY A 179 15.18 3.91 -12.39
C GLY A 179 14.82 4.52 -11.04
N LEU A 180 13.81 5.40 -10.99
CA LEU A 180 13.35 6.00 -9.74
C LEU A 180 12.68 4.98 -8.82
N GLU A 181 11.95 4.03 -9.38
CA GLU A 181 11.39 2.89 -8.62
C GLU A 181 12.48 1.95 -8.09
N ALA A 182 13.48 1.61 -8.91
CA ALA A 182 14.64 0.84 -8.46
C ALA A 182 15.37 1.53 -7.32
N ALA A 183 15.61 2.83 -7.45
CA ALA A 183 16.26 3.64 -6.43
C ALA A 183 15.48 3.64 -5.13
N HIS A 184 14.15 3.78 -5.21
CA HIS A 184 13.29 3.71 -4.04
C HIS A 184 13.32 2.34 -3.37
N GLY A 185 13.17 1.25 -4.14
CA GLY A 185 13.22 -0.12 -3.64
C GLY A 185 14.54 -0.43 -2.92
N LEU A 186 15.67 -0.07 -3.53
CA LEU A 186 16.99 -0.24 -2.91
C LEU A 186 17.19 0.61 -1.64
N THR A 187 16.63 1.82 -1.61
CA THR A 187 16.64 2.68 -0.41
C THR A 187 15.86 2.02 0.74
N LEU A 188 14.68 1.46 0.47
CA LEU A 188 13.88 0.73 1.46
C LEU A 188 14.58 -0.54 1.98
N ARG A 189 15.45 -1.14 1.16
CA ARG A 189 16.32 -2.27 1.55
C ARG A 189 17.58 -1.85 2.30
N GLY A 190 17.76 -0.55 2.56
CA GLY A 190 18.84 -0.03 3.41
C GLY A 190 20.12 0.37 2.67
N MET A 191 20.12 0.40 1.34
CA MET A 191 21.26 0.94 0.57
C MET A 191 21.24 2.48 0.54
N LYS A 192 22.41 3.09 0.44
CA LYS A 192 22.54 4.52 0.10
C LYS A 192 22.50 4.67 -1.42
N VAL A 193 21.50 5.35 -1.94
CA VAL A 193 21.27 5.40 -3.40
C VAL A 193 21.56 6.77 -3.98
N THR A 194 22.31 6.79 -5.07
CA THR A 194 22.50 7.96 -5.93
C THR A 194 21.90 7.69 -7.31
N VAL A 195 20.96 8.53 -7.74
CA VAL A 195 20.41 8.52 -9.09
C VAL A 195 21.20 9.50 -9.95
N ILE A 196 21.70 9.03 -11.09
CA ILE A 196 22.37 9.83 -12.11
C ILE A 196 21.44 9.91 -13.31
N HIS A 197 21.10 11.13 -13.73
CA HIS A 197 20.28 11.38 -14.91
C HIS A 197 20.95 12.38 -15.83
N LEU A 198 20.99 12.04 -17.12
CA LEU A 198 21.68 12.86 -18.13
C LEU A 198 21.00 14.20 -18.36
N MET A 199 19.67 14.22 -18.30
CA MET A 199 18.88 15.43 -18.54
C MET A 199 18.72 16.25 -17.26
N ASP A 200 18.42 17.54 -17.39
CA ASP A 200 18.28 18.47 -16.26
C ASP A 200 17.03 18.18 -15.41
N THR A 201 16.02 17.56 -16.01
CA THR A 201 14.71 17.26 -15.41
C THR A 201 14.49 15.75 -15.36
N LEU A 202 13.99 15.24 -14.22
CA LEU A 202 13.57 13.84 -14.09
C LEU A 202 12.34 13.57 -14.95
N MET A 203 12.29 12.39 -15.58
CA MET A 203 11.17 11.97 -16.41
C MET A 203 10.78 13.03 -17.46
N GLU A 204 11.76 13.64 -18.13
CA GLU A 204 11.58 14.74 -19.10
C GLU A 204 10.65 14.42 -20.27
N ARG A 205 10.38 13.13 -20.51
CA ARG A 205 9.43 12.66 -21.51
C ARG A 205 7.98 12.65 -21.02
N GLN A 206 7.76 12.81 -19.71
CA GLN A 206 6.45 12.78 -19.06
C GLN A 206 6.17 14.02 -18.22
N LEU A 207 7.20 14.70 -17.71
CA LEU A 207 7.07 15.81 -16.79
C LEU A 207 7.76 17.06 -17.36
N ASP A 208 7.18 18.21 -17.06
CA ASP A 208 7.84 19.49 -17.23
C ASP A 208 8.79 19.79 -16.05
N GLU A 209 9.56 20.87 -16.18
CA GLU A 209 10.58 21.27 -15.20
C GLU A 209 10.00 21.44 -13.79
N ALA A 210 8.80 22.01 -13.68
CA ALA A 210 8.13 22.25 -12.39
C ALA A 210 7.73 20.93 -11.70
N ALA A 211 7.09 20.02 -12.42
CA ALA A 211 6.74 18.70 -11.88
C ALA A 211 7.98 17.86 -11.59
N GLY A 212 9.00 17.91 -12.46
CA GLY A 212 10.27 17.21 -12.26
C GLY A 212 11.04 17.73 -11.03
N TRP A 213 11.01 19.03 -10.76
CA TRP A 213 11.62 19.61 -9.56
C TRP A 213 10.90 19.17 -8.27
N LEU A 214 9.57 19.13 -8.28
CA LEU A 214 8.79 18.62 -7.15
C LEU A 214 9.09 17.14 -6.88
N LEU A 215 9.17 16.33 -7.95
CA LEU A 215 9.53 14.92 -7.86
C LEU A 215 10.93 14.74 -7.28
N LYS A 216 11.93 15.46 -7.82
CA LYS A 216 13.30 15.43 -7.32
C LYS A 216 13.36 15.77 -5.84
N THR A 217 12.73 16.87 -5.43
CA THR A 217 12.70 17.34 -4.04
C THR A 217 12.06 16.31 -3.11
N ALA A 218 10.96 15.68 -3.53
CA ALA A 218 10.27 14.68 -2.74
C ALA A 218 11.10 13.39 -2.56
N LEU A 219 11.85 12.98 -3.59
CA LEU A 219 12.72 11.81 -3.52
C LEU A 219 13.99 12.09 -2.70
N GLU A 220 14.59 13.27 -2.82
CA GLU A 220 15.70 13.72 -1.98
C GLU A 220 15.30 13.78 -0.49
N GLY A 221 14.09 14.27 -0.21
CA GLY A 221 13.50 14.23 1.13
C GLY A 221 13.29 12.83 1.72
N ARG A 222 13.40 11.77 0.88
CA ARG A 222 13.33 10.36 1.28
C ARG A 222 14.70 9.69 1.38
N GLY A 223 15.79 10.45 1.27
CA GLY A 223 17.16 9.99 1.51
C GLY A 223 17.92 9.55 0.25
N GLN A 224 17.39 9.81 -0.94
CA GLN A 224 18.09 9.57 -2.21
C GLN A 224 18.96 10.78 -2.57
N THR A 225 20.10 10.56 -3.22
CA THR A 225 20.87 11.64 -3.86
C THR A 225 20.48 11.68 -5.34
N ILE A 226 20.09 12.84 -5.88
CA ILE A 226 19.68 12.95 -7.29
C ILE A 226 20.55 13.96 -8.04
N LEU A 227 21.31 13.44 -9.00
CA LEU A 227 22.19 14.21 -9.87
C LEU A 227 21.59 14.27 -11.28
N THR A 228 20.95 15.40 -11.61
CA THR A 228 20.48 15.73 -12.96
C THR A 228 21.57 16.47 -13.73
N GLY A 229 21.51 16.47 -15.06
CA GLY A 229 22.57 17.03 -15.92
C GLY A 229 23.91 16.29 -15.79
N ALA A 230 23.90 15.06 -15.28
CA ALA A 230 25.09 14.30 -14.91
C ALA A 230 25.42 13.23 -15.97
N ASN A 231 26.61 13.31 -16.56
CA ASN A 231 27.04 12.45 -17.66
C ASN A 231 28.08 11.42 -17.19
N THR A 232 27.70 10.14 -17.19
CA THR A 232 28.61 9.03 -16.84
C THR A 232 29.72 8.88 -17.88
N GLU A 233 30.97 8.90 -17.42
CA GLU A 233 32.15 8.64 -18.24
C GLU A 233 32.60 7.18 -18.16
N GLU A 234 32.67 6.63 -16.95
CA GLU A 234 33.21 5.30 -16.68
C GLU A 234 32.56 4.68 -15.44
N ILE A 235 32.40 3.36 -15.44
CA ILE A 235 32.15 2.57 -14.24
C ILE A 235 33.48 1.88 -13.89
N TYR A 236 34.05 2.19 -12.73
CA TYR A 236 35.39 1.73 -12.37
C TYR A 236 35.35 0.66 -11.28
N GLY A 237 36.42 -0.14 -11.21
CA GLY A 237 36.70 -1.09 -10.14
C GLY A 237 37.66 -2.20 -10.57
N ASP A 238 38.26 -2.88 -9.60
CA ASP A 238 39.18 -3.99 -9.82
C ASP A 238 38.46 -5.34 -9.57
N GLY A 239 38.20 -6.08 -10.65
CA GLY A 239 37.48 -7.35 -10.62
C GLY A 239 35.96 -7.27 -10.37
N LYS A 240 35.45 -6.16 -9.81
CA LYS A 240 34.02 -5.85 -9.62
C LYS A 240 33.81 -4.35 -9.55
N VAL A 241 32.56 -3.88 -9.61
CA VAL A 241 32.26 -2.45 -9.50
C VAL A 241 32.63 -1.87 -8.13
N GLU A 242 33.24 -0.68 -8.15
CA GLU A 242 33.57 0.12 -6.96
C GLU A 242 33.02 1.55 -7.02
N GLY A 243 32.65 2.04 -8.22
CA GLY A 243 31.99 3.32 -8.37
C GLY A 243 31.77 3.76 -9.81
N VAL A 244 31.23 4.97 -9.95
CA VAL A 244 30.95 5.63 -11.22
C VAL A 244 31.67 6.96 -11.27
N ARG A 245 32.39 7.23 -12.37
CA ARG A 245 33.02 8.51 -12.67
C ARG A 245 32.18 9.28 -13.68
N LEU A 246 31.90 10.55 -13.38
CA LEU A 246 31.24 11.49 -14.29
C LEU A 246 32.26 12.24 -15.13
N LYS A 247 31.85 12.78 -16.28
CA LYS A 247 32.72 13.56 -17.19
C LYS A 247 33.31 14.85 -16.60
N ASP A 248 32.71 15.36 -15.53
CA ASP A 248 33.25 16.51 -14.79
C ASP A 248 34.34 16.12 -13.77
N GLY A 249 34.67 14.82 -13.69
CA GLY A 249 35.63 14.24 -12.76
C GLY A 249 35.05 13.80 -11.42
N THR A 250 33.75 14.00 -11.17
CA THR A 250 33.10 13.54 -9.93
C THR A 250 33.11 12.02 -9.85
N GLU A 251 33.53 11.48 -8.71
CA GLU A 251 33.51 10.04 -8.42
C GLU A 251 32.46 9.70 -7.37
N ILE A 252 31.64 8.70 -7.66
CA ILE A 252 30.51 8.28 -6.83
C ILE A 252 30.73 6.80 -6.47
N PRO A 253 31.07 6.48 -5.20
CA PRO A 253 31.30 5.11 -4.77
C PRO A 253 30.03 4.25 -4.89
N ALA A 254 30.15 3.03 -5.42
CA ALA A 254 29.04 2.12 -5.63
C ALA A 254 29.50 0.66 -5.57
N SER A 255 28.80 -0.16 -4.79
CA SER A 255 28.94 -1.62 -4.80
C SER A 255 27.90 -2.31 -5.69
N LEU A 256 26.95 -1.53 -6.24
CA LEU A 256 25.93 -1.94 -7.19
C LEU A 256 25.66 -0.78 -8.16
N VAL A 257 25.63 -1.05 -9.46
CA VAL A 257 25.19 -0.09 -10.48
C VAL A 257 24.02 -0.67 -11.25
N VAL A 258 22.91 0.05 -11.27
CA VAL A 258 21.69 -0.35 -11.98
C VAL A 258 21.49 0.56 -13.18
N MET A 259 21.48 0.02 -14.40
CA MET A 259 21.21 0.76 -15.62
C MET A 259 19.72 0.66 -15.98
N ALA A 260 19.03 1.81 -15.91
CA ALA A 260 17.62 1.96 -16.22
C ALA A 260 17.40 3.12 -17.23
N VAL A 261 18.12 3.09 -18.35
CA VAL A 261 18.16 4.17 -19.36
C VAL A 261 17.25 3.93 -20.58
N GLY A 262 16.24 3.09 -20.41
CA GLY A 262 15.27 2.74 -21.46
C GLY A 262 15.46 1.34 -22.04
N ILE A 263 14.61 1.01 -23.02
CA ILE A 263 14.51 -0.31 -23.65
C ILE A 263 14.57 -0.19 -25.17
N ARG A 264 14.88 -1.30 -25.85
CA ARG A 264 14.86 -1.42 -27.31
C ARG A 264 14.06 -2.65 -27.73
N PRO A 265 13.23 -2.57 -28.79
CA PRO A 265 12.53 -3.74 -29.31
C PRO A 265 13.47 -4.92 -29.57
N SER A 266 13.13 -6.11 -29.08
CA SER A 266 13.95 -7.31 -29.23
C SER A 266 13.69 -7.95 -30.60
N THR A 267 14.56 -7.62 -31.56
CA THR A 267 14.35 -7.92 -32.99
C THR A 267 15.35 -8.90 -33.58
N ALA A 268 16.32 -9.39 -32.79
CA ALA A 268 17.43 -10.22 -33.28
C ALA A 268 16.92 -11.49 -33.99
N LEU A 269 16.05 -12.25 -33.32
CA LEU A 269 15.48 -13.48 -33.86
C LEU A 269 14.71 -13.26 -35.18
N ALA A 270 13.91 -12.20 -35.26
CA ALA A 270 13.15 -11.85 -36.46
C ALA A 270 14.07 -11.43 -37.62
N ARG A 271 15.13 -10.66 -37.31
CA ARG A 271 16.12 -10.22 -38.29
C ARG A 271 16.90 -11.40 -38.86
N GLU A 272 17.32 -12.34 -38.01
CA GLU A 272 18.01 -13.56 -38.41
C GLU A 272 17.10 -14.49 -39.24
N ALA A 273 15.80 -14.51 -38.94
CA ALA A 273 14.78 -15.18 -39.75
C ALA A 273 14.44 -14.45 -41.07
N GLY A 274 15.08 -13.31 -41.36
CA GLY A 274 14.85 -12.55 -42.59
C GLY A 274 13.48 -11.87 -42.67
N LEU A 275 12.85 -11.56 -41.53
CA LEU A 275 11.65 -10.72 -41.48
C LEU A 275 12.01 -9.25 -41.62
N GLU A 276 11.07 -8.43 -42.09
CA GLU A 276 11.27 -6.99 -42.19
C GLU A 276 11.34 -6.34 -40.79
N VAL A 277 12.48 -5.70 -40.50
CA VAL A 277 12.76 -5.07 -39.21
C VAL A 277 13.32 -3.67 -39.46
N ASN A 278 12.86 -2.70 -38.67
CA ASN A 278 13.45 -1.36 -38.58
C ASN A 278 13.88 -1.09 -37.13
N ARG A 279 13.14 -0.27 -36.38
CA ARG A 279 13.31 -0.10 -34.92
C ARG A 279 12.70 -1.29 -34.19
N GLY A 280 11.56 -1.78 -34.67
CA GLY A 280 10.89 -3.01 -34.25
C GLY A 280 10.65 -3.97 -35.42
N ILE A 281 10.04 -5.12 -35.13
CA ILE A 281 9.50 -6.04 -36.14
C ILE A 281 8.32 -5.35 -36.80
N LYS A 282 8.40 -5.13 -38.11
CA LYS A 282 7.31 -4.44 -38.82
C LYS A 282 6.10 -5.35 -38.95
N VAL A 283 4.93 -4.79 -38.66
CA VAL A 283 3.65 -5.47 -38.82
C VAL A 283 2.62 -4.58 -39.52
N ASP A 284 1.64 -5.22 -40.15
CA ASP A 284 0.43 -4.58 -40.64
C ASP A 284 -0.61 -4.35 -39.52
N ASP A 285 -1.81 -3.86 -39.86
CA ASP A 285 -2.88 -3.59 -38.89
C ASP A 285 -3.40 -4.85 -38.18
N HIS A 286 -3.13 -6.04 -38.72
CA HIS A 286 -3.53 -7.33 -38.16
C HIS A 286 -2.38 -8.02 -37.41
N MET A 287 -1.31 -7.28 -37.13
CA MET A 287 -0.11 -7.76 -36.44
C MET A 287 0.65 -8.83 -37.23
N VAL A 288 0.43 -8.92 -38.54
CA VAL A 288 1.11 -9.85 -39.45
C VAL A 288 2.41 -9.21 -39.93
N THR A 289 3.50 -9.98 -39.91
CA THR A 289 4.82 -9.51 -40.35
C THR A 289 4.96 -9.56 -41.88
N SER A 290 6.17 -9.39 -42.41
CA SER A 290 6.47 -9.64 -43.83
C SER A 290 6.23 -11.10 -44.29
N ASP A 291 5.94 -12.00 -43.35
CA ASP A 291 5.54 -13.38 -43.61
C ASP A 291 4.08 -13.60 -43.13
N PRO A 292 3.16 -14.09 -43.99
CA PRO A 292 1.75 -14.26 -43.64
C PRO A 292 1.50 -15.32 -42.55
N ASP A 293 2.48 -16.19 -42.27
CA ASP A 293 2.39 -17.21 -41.24
C ASP A 293 3.10 -16.80 -39.94
N VAL A 294 3.72 -15.62 -39.90
CA VAL A 294 4.39 -15.08 -38.72
C VAL A 294 3.77 -13.75 -38.31
N LEU A 295 3.29 -13.69 -37.07
CA LEU A 295 2.75 -12.51 -36.41
C LEU A 295 3.74 -12.00 -35.35
N ALA A 296 3.62 -10.74 -34.95
CA ALA A 296 4.37 -10.19 -33.84
C ALA A 296 3.51 -9.26 -32.98
N VAL A 297 3.70 -9.28 -31.66
CA VAL A 297 2.94 -8.46 -30.71
C VAL A 297 3.80 -7.99 -29.55
N GLY A 298 3.50 -6.81 -29.00
CA GLY A 298 4.17 -6.30 -27.81
C GLY A 298 5.25 -5.27 -28.11
N GLU A 299 6.19 -5.08 -27.18
CA GLU A 299 7.26 -4.08 -27.30
C GLU A 299 8.26 -4.36 -28.44
N CYS A 300 8.24 -5.57 -29.01
CA CYS A 300 9.10 -5.93 -30.14
C CYS A 300 8.60 -5.34 -31.47
N VAL A 301 7.36 -4.84 -31.52
CA VAL A 301 6.66 -4.45 -32.75
C VAL A 301 6.90 -2.99 -33.13
N GLU A 302 6.99 -2.75 -34.43
CA GLU A 302 6.83 -1.45 -35.07
C GLU A 302 5.58 -1.46 -35.96
N HIS A 303 4.61 -0.59 -35.67
CA HIS A 303 3.38 -0.42 -36.46
C HIS A 303 3.30 1.04 -36.94
N ASP A 304 3.21 1.23 -38.25
CA ASP A 304 3.21 2.55 -38.92
C ASP A 304 4.33 3.50 -38.42
N GLY A 305 5.54 2.95 -38.23
CA GLY A 305 6.71 3.70 -37.73
C GLY A 305 6.75 3.93 -36.21
N ASN A 306 5.71 3.51 -35.48
CA ASN A 306 5.59 3.69 -34.03
C ASN A 306 6.02 2.43 -33.27
N VAL A 307 6.73 2.62 -32.16
CA VAL A 307 7.08 1.57 -31.19
C VAL A 307 6.59 2.00 -29.81
N TYR A 308 5.99 1.06 -29.08
CA TYR A 308 5.37 1.34 -27.78
C TYR A 308 6.05 0.54 -26.67
N GLY A 309 6.27 1.19 -25.52
CA GLY A 309 6.76 0.58 -24.27
C GLY A 309 5.75 0.74 -23.13
N LEU A 310 4.45 0.64 -23.44
CA LEU A 310 3.34 0.92 -22.53
C LEU A 310 2.23 -0.10 -22.70
N VAL A 311 1.74 -0.68 -21.61
CA VAL A 311 0.89 -1.87 -21.68
C VAL A 311 -0.45 -1.64 -22.41
N ALA A 312 -1.03 -0.44 -22.32
CA ALA A 312 -2.27 -0.08 -23.03
C ALA A 312 -2.19 -0.33 -24.55
N PRO A 313 -1.25 0.31 -25.28
CA PRO A 313 -1.02 -0.01 -26.70
C PRO A 313 -0.80 -1.50 -26.99
N LEU A 314 -0.08 -2.20 -26.11
CA LEU A 314 0.22 -3.62 -26.31
C LEU A 314 -1.06 -4.48 -26.24
N TRP A 315 -2.01 -4.13 -25.37
CA TRP A 315 -3.29 -4.83 -25.30
C TRP A 315 -4.20 -4.53 -26.49
N ASP A 316 -4.18 -3.31 -27.02
CA ASP A 316 -4.87 -2.99 -28.28
C ASP A 316 -4.32 -3.84 -29.44
N MET A 317 -2.99 -4.01 -29.52
CA MET A 317 -2.36 -4.93 -30.47
C MET A 317 -2.82 -6.38 -30.26
N CYS A 318 -2.88 -6.85 -29.01
CA CYS A 318 -3.34 -8.21 -28.69
C CYS A 318 -4.79 -8.45 -29.13
N ARG A 319 -5.67 -7.46 -28.94
CA ARG A 319 -7.06 -7.52 -29.40
C ARG A 319 -7.14 -7.62 -30.93
N SER A 320 -6.45 -6.73 -31.64
CA SER A 320 -6.41 -6.75 -33.12
C SER A 320 -5.83 -8.06 -33.67
N LEU A 321 -4.81 -8.62 -32.99
CA LEU A 321 -4.23 -9.91 -33.35
C LEU A 321 -5.24 -11.05 -33.19
N ALA A 322 -5.92 -11.13 -32.03
CA ALA A 322 -6.89 -12.19 -31.77
C ALA A 322 -8.10 -12.10 -32.72
N ASP A 323 -8.55 -10.88 -33.01
CA ASP A 323 -9.53 -10.54 -34.03
C ASP A 323 -9.10 -11.09 -35.41
N GLY A 324 -7.86 -10.84 -35.82
CA GLY A 324 -7.29 -11.38 -37.06
C GLY A 324 -7.16 -12.90 -37.10
N LEU A 325 -6.80 -13.54 -35.99
CA LEU A 325 -6.69 -15.00 -35.88
C LEU A 325 -8.05 -15.73 -35.82
N THR A 326 -9.15 -14.99 -35.62
CA THR A 326 -10.53 -15.52 -35.56
C THR A 326 -11.43 -14.98 -36.66
N ASP A 327 -10.83 -14.54 -37.78
CA ASP A 327 -11.48 -14.04 -38.99
C ASP A 327 -12.40 -12.80 -38.78
N GLN A 328 -12.15 -12.02 -37.72
CA GLN A 328 -12.85 -10.77 -37.40
C GLN A 328 -11.93 -9.55 -37.52
N HIS A 329 -11.54 -9.18 -38.74
CA HIS A 329 -10.55 -8.12 -38.99
C HIS A 329 -11.00 -6.70 -38.56
N THR A 330 -10.68 -6.29 -37.32
CA THR A 330 -10.91 -4.92 -36.81
C THR A 330 -9.79 -3.95 -37.19
N GLY A 331 -8.53 -4.40 -37.09
CA GLY A 331 -7.32 -3.67 -37.47
C GLY A 331 -6.86 -2.64 -36.43
N TYR A 332 -5.57 -2.66 -36.09
CA TYR A 332 -4.93 -1.73 -35.17
C TYR A 332 -4.53 -0.45 -35.91
N LYS A 333 -4.89 0.72 -35.35
CA LYS A 333 -4.67 2.05 -35.97
C LYS A 333 -3.69 2.93 -35.20
N GLY A 334 -2.92 2.35 -34.28
CA GLY A 334 -2.10 3.10 -33.34
C GLY A 334 -2.87 3.52 -32.09
N SER A 335 -2.12 3.87 -31.05
CA SER A 335 -2.64 4.25 -29.73
C SER A 335 -2.19 5.65 -29.34
N VAL A 336 -3.11 6.44 -28.76
CA VAL A 336 -2.79 7.70 -28.07
C VAL A 336 -2.42 7.38 -26.62
N THR A 337 -1.25 7.82 -26.18
CA THR A 337 -0.71 7.44 -24.86
C THR A 337 -1.10 8.44 -23.77
N SER A 338 -1.63 7.95 -22.65
CA SER A 338 -1.63 8.62 -21.36
C SER A 338 -0.71 7.86 -20.40
N THR A 339 -0.12 8.58 -19.46
CA THR A 339 0.83 8.02 -18.50
C THR A 339 0.42 8.46 -17.10
N LYS A 340 -0.35 7.62 -16.41
CA LYS A 340 -0.65 7.75 -14.98
C LYS A 340 0.29 6.86 -14.20
N LEU A 341 1.27 7.46 -13.52
CA LEU A 341 2.33 6.72 -12.84
C LEU A 341 2.27 7.00 -11.35
N LYS A 342 2.68 5.99 -10.59
CA LYS A 342 3.05 6.14 -9.20
C LYS A 342 4.56 5.97 -9.14
N VAL A 343 5.27 6.98 -8.67
CA VAL A 343 6.74 6.98 -8.56
C VAL A 343 7.09 7.02 -7.09
N ALA A 344 7.55 5.91 -6.52
CA ALA A 344 7.84 5.77 -5.10
C ALA A 344 6.64 6.18 -4.23
N GLY A 345 5.41 5.88 -4.65
CA GLY A 345 4.20 6.31 -3.94
C GLY A 345 3.78 7.77 -4.17
N LEU A 346 4.44 8.53 -5.05
CA LEU A 346 4.00 9.86 -5.50
C LEU A 346 3.16 9.73 -6.77
N ASP A 347 2.01 10.40 -6.82
CA ASP A 347 1.13 10.36 -7.97
C ASP A 347 1.54 11.41 -9.01
N VAL A 348 1.77 10.94 -10.24
CA VAL A 348 2.05 11.81 -11.40
C VAL A 348 1.20 11.39 -12.60
N PHE A 349 0.82 12.37 -13.41
CA PHE A 349 0.03 12.14 -14.61
C PHE A 349 0.54 13.02 -15.75
N SER A 350 0.63 12.45 -16.94
CA SER A 350 0.75 13.23 -18.16
C SER A 350 0.05 12.62 -19.36
N ALA A 351 -0.37 13.49 -20.27
CA ALA A 351 -1.03 13.11 -21.51
C ALA A 351 -0.75 14.14 -22.61
N GLY A 352 -0.76 13.67 -23.85
CA GLY A 352 -0.71 14.54 -25.03
C GLY A 352 0.61 15.27 -25.23
N ASP A 353 0.54 16.35 -26.01
CA ASP A 353 1.63 17.29 -26.21
C ASP A 353 1.59 18.36 -25.09
N PHE A 354 2.17 18.00 -23.95
CA PHE A 354 2.35 18.92 -22.83
C PHE A 354 3.55 19.85 -22.99
N SER A 355 4.37 19.67 -24.03
CA SER A 355 5.51 20.53 -24.29
C SER A 355 5.06 21.93 -24.74
N GLY A 356 3.88 22.00 -25.39
CA GLY A 356 3.31 23.24 -25.89
C GLY A 356 3.99 23.71 -27.17
N GLY A 357 3.85 24.99 -27.51
CA GLY A 357 4.42 25.55 -28.74
C GLY A 357 3.73 26.83 -29.18
N GLU A 358 4.02 27.25 -30.41
CA GLU A 358 3.39 28.44 -30.99
C GLU A 358 1.87 28.27 -31.10
N GLY A 359 1.14 29.25 -30.54
CA GLY A 359 -0.33 29.23 -30.48
C GLY A 359 -0.92 28.37 -29.35
N CYS A 360 -0.09 27.80 -28.47
CA CYS A 360 -0.54 27.10 -27.28
C CYS A 360 -0.60 28.05 -26.07
N GLU A 361 -1.52 27.78 -25.16
CA GLU A 361 -1.78 28.56 -23.95
C GLU A 361 -1.78 27.63 -22.73
N ASP A 362 -1.15 28.07 -21.64
CA ASP A 362 -1.05 27.30 -20.41
C ASP A 362 -2.07 27.76 -19.37
N ILE A 363 -2.78 26.81 -18.75
CA ILE A 363 -3.56 27.03 -17.54
C ILE A 363 -2.89 26.25 -16.40
N VAL A 364 -2.44 26.97 -15.37
CA VAL A 364 -1.56 26.43 -14.32
C VAL A 364 -2.12 26.69 -12.93
N LEU A 365 -2.14 25.63 -12.10
CA LEU A 365 -2.34 25.70 -10.65
C LEU A 365 -1.12 25.14 -9.95
N ARG A 366 -0.55 25.91 -9.00
CA ARG A 366 0.62 25.51 -8.23
C ARG A 366 0.44 25.81 -6.74
N ASP A 367 0.44 24.76 -5.93
CA ASP A 367 0.54 24.83 -4.47
C ASP A 367 1.74 23.99 -4.01
N ALA A 368 2.92 24.60 -4.04
CA ALA A 368 4.18 23.94 -3.71
C ALA A 368 4.22 23.44 -2.26
N SER A 369 3.55 24.13 -1.33
CA SER A 369 3.53 23.77 0.09
C SER A 369 2.78 22.46 0.36
N ARG A 370 1.74 22.20 -0.44
CA ARG A 370 0.95 20.97 -0.43
C ARG A 370 1.45 19.92 -1.42
N GLY A 371 2.49 20.25 -2.21
CA GLY A 371 3.03 19.36 -3.24
C GLY A 371 2.07 19.13 -4.41
N VAL A 372 1.24 20.14 -4.76
CA VAL A 372 0.27 20.04 -5.85
C VAL A 372 0.68 20.93 -7.01
N TYR A 373 0.70 20.34 -8.21
CA TYR A 373 0.90 21.06 -9.47
C TYR A 373 -0.01 20.49 -10.55
N LYS A 374 -0.72 21.36 -11.26
CA LYS A 374 -1.55 21.02 -12.42
C LYS A 374 -1.24 22.01 -13.54
N ARG A 375 -0.97 21.50 -14.73
CA ARG A 375 -0.83 22.28 -15.96
C ARG A 375 -1.65 21.62 -17.07
N VAL A 376 -2.49 22.41 -17.72
CA VAL A 376 -3.28 22.01 -18.89
C VAL A 376 -2.88 22.92 -20.04
N VAL A 377 -2.51 22.32 -21.17
CA VAL A 377 -2.09 23.02 -22.38
C VAL A 377 -3.25 23.01 -23.36
N VAL A 378 -3.64 24.20 -23.80
CA VAL A 378 -4.79 24.44 -24.67
C VAL A 378 -4.31 25.07 -25.98
N LYS A 379 -4.89 24.66 -27.10
CA LYS A 379 -4.67 25.28 -28.42
C LYS A 379 -6.01 25.36 -29.14
N GLU A 380 -6.38 26.54 -29.63
CA GLU A 380 -7.68 26.77 -30.30
C GLU A 380 -8.86 26.25 -29.45
N ASP A 381 -8.85 26.58 -28.15
CA ASP A 381 -9.83 26.13 -27.15
C ASP A 381 -10.01 24.60 -27.06
N LYS A 382 -8.97 23.82 -27.38
CA LYS A 382 -8.93 22.37 -27.19
C LYS A 382 -7.76 21.96 -26.32
N VAL A 383 -7.97 21.01 -25.42
CA VAL A 383 -6.89 20.43 -24.61
C VAL A 383 -5.98 19.59 -25.50
N ILE A 384 -4.70 19.95 -25.57
CA ILE A 384 -3.69 19.21 -26.34
C ILE A 384 -2.67 18.49 -25.46
N GLY A 385 -2.60 18.84 -24.17
CA GLY A 385 -1.72 18.18 -23.21
C GLY A 385 -2.02 18.53 -21.77
N ALA A 386 -1.56 17.69 -20.84
CA ALA A 386 -1.69 17.94 -19.40
C ALA A 386 -0.53 17.30 -18.62
N VAL A 387 -0.12 17.95 -17.52
CA VAL A 387 0.84 17.45 -16.53
C VAL A 387 0.29 17.72 -15.13
N LEU A 388 0.12 16.67 -14.32
CA LEU A 388 -0.32 16.77 -12.94
C LEU A 388 0.65 16.07 -12.00
N TYR A 389 0.89 16.65 -10.83
CA TYR A 389 1.74 16.13 -9.76
C TYR A 389 1.03 16.29 -8.40
N GLY A 390 1.07 15.23 -7.59
CA GLY A 390 0.45 15.18 -6.27
C GLY A 390 -1.06 14.94 -6.36
N ASP A 391 -1.81 15.91 -6.89
CA ASP A 391 -3.24 15.75 -7.17
C ASP A 391 -3.46 15.43 -8.66
N THR A 392 -3.68 14.15 -8.94
CA THR A 392 -3.85 13.60 -10.30
C THR A 392 -5.28 13.14 -10.60
N ALA A 393 -6.24 13.47 -9.73
CA ALA A 393 -7.61 12.94 -9.81
C ALA A 393 -8.28 13.24 -11.17
N ASP A 394 -8.08 14.45 -11.69
CA ASP A 394 -8.69 14.94 -12.93
C ASP A 394 -7.96 14.51 -14.21
N GLY A 395 -6.85 13.77 -14.11
CA GLY A 395 -6.02 13.42 -15.27
C GLY A 395 -6.79 12.67 -16.36
N GLY A 396 -7.64 11.72 -15.97
CA GLY A 396 -8.48 10.97 -16.90
C GLY A 396 -9.44 11.87 -17.68
N TRP A 397 -10.05 12.85 -17.01
CA TRP A 397 -10.96 13.79 -17.65
C TRP A 397 -10.24 14.69 -18.68
N TYR A 398 -9.05 15.22 -18.35
CA TYR A 398 -8.26 15.98 -19.31
C TYR A 398 -7.86 15.13 -20.53
N PHE A 399 -7.57 13.84 -20.33
CA PHE A 399 -7.26 12.94 -21.42
C PHE A 399 -8.47 12.65 -22.32
N ASP A 400 -9.67 12.52 -21.73
CA ASP A 400 -10.90 12.34 -22.49
C ASP A 400 -11.22 13.58 -23.35
N LEU A 401 -11.06 14.80 -22.78
CA LEU A 401 -11.20 16.05 -23.54
C LEU A 401 -10.23 16.12 -24.71
N LEU A 402 -8.98 15.72 -24.48
CA LEU A 402 -7.95 15.64 -25.52
C LEU A 402 -8.30 14.64 -26.62
N LYS A 403 -8.69 13.41 -26.24
CA LYS A 403 -9.07 12.36 -27.20
C LYS A 403 -10.26 12.78 -28.08
N ARG A 404 -11.22 13.50 -27.49
CA ARG A 404 -12.43 13.98 -28.20
C ARG A 404 -12.18 15.25 -29.02
N GLY A 405 -11.13 16.00 -28.72
CA GLY A 405 -10.89 17.30 -29.33
C GLY A 405 -12.02 18.29 -29.06
N GLU A 406 -12.61 18.21 -27.87
CA GLU A 406 -13.77 19.00 -27.42
C GLU A 406 -13.38 20.47 -27.19
N ASP A 407 -14.30 21.39 -27.52
CA ASP A 407 -14.13 22.82 -27.26
C ASP A 407 -14.33 23.10 -25.77
N VAL A 408 -13.34 23.71 -25.11
CA VAL A 408 -13.34 24.02 -23.69
C VAL A 408 -13.54 25.52 -23.39
N GLY A 409 -13.89 26.33 -24.40
CA GLY A 409 -13.97 27.79 -24.27
C GLY A 409 -14.94 28.25 -23.18
N GLU A 410 -16.09 27.59 -23.03
CA GLU A 410 -17.09 27.94 -22.01
C GLU A 410 -16.69 27.57 -20.58
N ILE A 411 -15.84 26.55 -20.41
CA ILE A 411 -15.41 26.03 -19.10
C ILE A 411 -13.98 26.45 -18.74
N ARG A 412 -13.35 27.27 -19.56
CA ARG A 412 -11.91 27.56 -19.52
C ARG A 412 -11.44 28.09 -18.17
N ASP A 413 -12.21 28.99 -17.55
CA ASP A 413 -11.89 29.59 -16.25
C ASP A 413 -11.97 28.60 -15.08
N LEU A 414 -12.71 27.49 -15.26
CA LEU A 414 -12.93 26.46 -14.26
C LEU A 414 -12.13 25.18 -14.53
N LEU A 415 -11.58 25.05 -15.75
CA LEU A 415 -10.92 23.85 -16.26
C LEU A 415 -9.87 23.31 -15.27
N ILE A 416 -9.03 24.19 -14.72
CA ILE A 416 -7.91 23.80 -13.85
C ILE A 416 -8.34 23.23 -12.49
N PHE A 417 -9.57 23.49 -12.06
CA PHE A 417 -10.14 22.99 -10.81
C PHE A 417 -10.78 21.61 -10.96
N GLY A 418 -10.79 21.05 -12.17
CA GLY A 418 -11.27 19.70 -12.43
C GLY A 418 -12.73 19.62 -12.85
N GLN A 419 -13.15 18.39 -13.21
CA GLN A 419 -14.42 18.13 -13.88
C GLN A 419 -15.63 18.59 -13.08
N ALA A 420 -15.61 18.36 -11.76
CA ALA A 420 -16.72 18.69 -10.87
C ALA A 420 -17.02 20.20 -10.92
N PHE A 421 -15.99 21.04 -10.80
CA PHE A 421 -16.13 22.49 -10.84
C PHE A 421 -16.52 22.99 -12.23
N ALA A 422 -15.89 22.47 -13.29
CA ALA A 422 -16.20 22.84 -14.67
C ALA A 422 -17.64 22.48 -15.09
N SER A 423 -18.22 21.42 -14.50
CA SER A 423 -19.58 20.97 -14.80
C SER A 423 -20.68 21.64 -13.95
N GLY A 424 -20.36 22.74 -13.25
CA GLY A 424 -21.32 23.50 -12.44
C GLY A 424 -21.68 22.84 -11.08
N GLY A 425 -20.98 21.78 -10.70
CA GLY A 425 -21.21 21.03 -9.47
C GLY A 425 -20.08 21.20 -8.46
N GLY A 426 -20.24 22.10 -7.48
CA GLY A 426 -19.34 22.20 -6.33
C GLY A 426 -19.37 21.00 -5.35
N ALA A 427 -19.63 19.79 -5.82
CA ALA A 427 -19.74 18.60 -4.98
C ALA A 427 -18.37 17.94 -4.77
N LEU A 428 -17.91 17.95 -3.52
CA LEU A 428 -16.73 17.23 -3.02
C LEU A 428 -16.95 15.71 -2.87
N ASP A 429 -18.01 15.12 -3.44
CA ASP A 429 -18.30 13.69 -3.30
C ASP A 429 -17.64 12.88 -4.44
N PRO A 430 -16.61 12.06 -4.15
CA PRO A 430 -15.95 11.22 -5.14
C PRO A 430 -16.91 10.24 -5.83
N LYS A 431 -18.00 9.82 -5.16
CA LYS A 431 -18.99 8.91 -5.76
C LYS A 431 -19.82 9.61 -6.83
N ALA A 432 -20.21 10.87 -6.58
CA ALA A 432 -20.96 11.67 -7.54
C ALA A 432 -20.15 11.99 -8.81
N ALA A 433 -18.84 12.24 -8.65
CA ALA A 433 -17.93 12.46 -9.78
C ALA A 433 -17.81 11.23 -10.68
N VAL A 434 -17.63 10.03 -10.09
CA VAL A 434 -17.57 8.77 -10.85
C VAL A 434 -18.93 8.40 -11.49
N ALA A 435 -20.04 8.68 -10.80
CA ALA A 435 -21.38 8.49 -11.33
C ALA A 435 -21.65 9.36 -12.57
N ALA A 436 -21.08 10.57 -12.62
CA ALA A 436 -21.25 11.53 -13.72
C ALA A 436 -20.42 11.21 -14.98
N LEU A 437 -19.47 10.27 -14.92
CA LEU A 437 -18.70 9.85 -16.10
C LEU A 437 -19.61 9.22 -17.17
N SER A 438 -19.31 9.42 -18.46
CA SER A 438 -19.99 8.70 -19.55
C SER A 438 -19.64 7.20 -19.53
N ASP A 439 -20.49 6.34 -20.10
CA ASP A 439 -20.19 4.89 -20.17
C ASP A 439 -18.92 4.58 -20.96
N ASP A 440 -18.56 5.42 -21.93
CA ASP A 440 -17.32 5.29 -22.70
C ASP A 440 -16.08 5.84 -21.97
N ALA A 441 -16.24 6.44 -20.79
CA ALA A 441 -15.12 7.02 -20.04
C ALA A 441 -14.14 5.93 -19.59
N GLU A 442 -12.85 6.18 -19.77
CA GLU A 442 -11.80 5.22 -19.44
C GLU A 442 -11.60 5.13 -17.91
N ILE A 443 -11.88 3.97 -17.32
CA ILE A 443 -11.68 3.72 -15.88
C ILE A 443 -10.32 3.10 -15.64
N CYS A 444 -9.99 2.05 -16.39
CA CYS A 444 -8.73 1.33 -16.30
C CYS A 444 -7.88 1.63 -17.53
N GLY A 445 -7.08 2.70 -17.47
CA GLY A 445 -6.25 3.09 -18.61
C GLY A 445 -5.15 2.10 -18.97
N CYS A 446 -4.73 1.24 -18.03
CA CYS A 446 -3.92 0.09 -18.41
C CYS A 446 -4.78 -0.87 -19.25
N ASN A 447 -5.72 -1.62 -18.69
CA ASN A 447 -6.45 -2.65 -19.45
C ASN A 447 -7.40 -2.14 -20.55
N GLY A 448 -7.54 -0.82 -20.72
CA GLY A 448 -8.46 -0.19 -21.66
C GLY A 448 -9.94 -0.42 -21.29
N VAL A 449 -10.25 -0.49 -19.99
CA VAL A 449 -11.61 -0.81 -19.52
C VAL A 449 -12.39 0.47 -19.27
N SER A 450 -13.52 0.63 -19.94
CA SER A 450 -14.45 1.76 -19.78
C SER A 450 -15.39 1.60 -18.57
N LYS A 451 -16.05 2.69 -18.17
CA LYS A 451 -17.09 2.67 -17.15
C LYS A 451 -18.19 1.68 -17.50
N GLY A 452 -18.70 1.71 -18.72
CA GLY A 452 -19.76 0.82 -19.19
C GLY A 452 -19.37 -0.65 -19.09
N GLN A 453 -18.11 -0.99 -19.36
CA GLN A 453 -17.61 -2.37 -19.20
C GLN A 453 -17.53 -2.78 -17.72
N VAL A 454 -17.10 -1.88 -16.82
CA VAL A 454 -17.12 -2.15 -15.37
C VAL A 454 -18.56 -2.29 -14.86
N VAL A 455 -19.47 -1.40 -15.25
CA VAL A 455 -20.89 -1.44 -14.88
C VAL A 455 -21.53 -2.72 -15.40
N ALA A 456 -21.35 -3.08 -16.68
CA ALA A 456 -21.87 -4.33 -17.24
C ALA A 456 -21.29 -5.57 -16.54
N CYS A 457 -20.03 -5.52 -16.09
CA CYS A 457 -19.43 -6.57 -15.29
C CYS A 457 -20.12 -6.71 -13.92
N ILE A 458 -20.41 -5.58 -13.27
CA ILE A 458 -21.13 -5.51 -12.00
C ILE A 458 -22.57 -6.05 -12.16
N GLU A 459 -23.28 -5.62 -13.20
CA GLU A 459 -24.64 -6.07 -13.54
C GLU A 459 -24.70 -7.58 -13.85
N LYS A 460 -23.61 -8.16 -14.37
CA LYS A 460 -23.44 -9.60 -14.58
C LYS A 460 -23.10 -10.37 -13.29
N GLY A 461 -23.05 -9.71 -12.14
CA GLY A 461 -22.87 -10.34 -10.82
C GLY A 461 -21.50 -10.16 -10.18
N ALA A 462 -20.61 -9.31 -10.73
CA ALA A 462 -19.34 -9.00 -10.09
C ALA A 462 -19.53 -8.02 -8.92
N CYS A 463 -19.80 -8.54 -7.72
CA CYS A 463 -20.13 -7.71 -6.57
C CYS A 463 -18.96 -7.27 -5.69
N SER A 464 -17.71 -7.62 -6.04
CA SER A 464 -16.49 -7.29 -5.28
C SER A 464 -15.38 -6.78 -6.18
N LEU A 465 -14.38 -6.10 -5.61
CA LEU A 465 -13.20 -5.64 -6.37
C LEU A 465 -12.46 -6.81 -7.04
N ASP A 466 -12.32 -7.93 -6.33
CA ASP A 466 -11.66 -9.12 -6.87
C ASP A 466 -12.50 -9.80 -7.96
N ALA A 467 -13.83 -9.77 -7.84
CA ALA A 467 -14.72 -10.24 -8.90
C ALA A 467 -14.59 -9.37 -10.16
N VAL A 468 -14.52 -8.04 -10.02
CA VAL A 468 -14.30 -7.12 -11.14
C VAL A 468 -12.92 -7.34 -11.77
N ARG A 469 -11.87 -7.53 -10.96
CA ARG A 469 -10.52 -7.89 -11.43
C ARG A 469 -10.53 -9.20 -12.21
N GLY A 470 -11.26 -10.21 -11.73
CA GLY A 470 -11.37 -11.51 -12.41
C GLY A 470 -12.12 -11.41 -13.73
N ALA A 471 -13.23 -10.67 -13.76
CA ALA A 471 -14.18 -10.69 -14.87
C ALA A 471 -13.86 -9.69 -16.00
N CYS A 472 -13.53 -8.43 -15.69
CA CYS A 472 -13.21 -7.42 -16.72
C CYS A 472 -11.77 -6.89 -16.64
N LYS A 473 -10.95 -7.40 -15.70
CA LYS A 473 -9.54 -7.04 -15.52
C LYS A 473 -9.28 -5.60 -15.08
N ALA A 474 -10.31 -4.79 -14.81
CA ALA A 474 -10.10 -3.48 -14.19
C ALA A 474 -9.42 -3.64 -12.81
N SER A 475 -8.49 -2.75 -12.47
CA SER A 475 -7.62 -2.82 -11.27
C SER A 475 -6.60 -3.99 -11.25
N ALA A 476 -6.62 -4.92 -12.21
CA ALA A 476 -5.78 -6.13 -12.14
C ALA A 476 -4.30 -5.94 -12.53
N SER A 477 -3.94 -4.86 -13.25
CA SER A 477 -2.58 -4.70 -13.79
C SER A 477 -1.74 -3.65 -13.07
N CYS A 478 -1.95 -2.34 -13.24
CA CYS A 478 -1.17 -1.32 -12.53
C CYS A 478 -1.79 -0.86 -11.20
N GLY A 479 -3.06 -1.19 -10.95
CA GLY A 479 -3.78 -0.80 -9.74
C GLY A 479 -4.19 0.68 -9.63
N SER A 480 -3.74 1.57 -10.51
CA SER A 480 -4.00 3.04 -10.44
C SER A 480 -5.48 3.44 -10.52
N CYS A 481 -6.34 2.53 -10.97
CA CYS A 481 -7.79 2.72 -11.09
C CYS A 481 -8.60 2.07 -9.96
N THR A 482 -7.95 1.46 -8.95
CA THR A 482 -8.64 0.70 -7.89
C THR A 482 -9.71 1.52 -7.18
N GLY A 483 -9.39 2.75 -6.77
CA GLY A 483 -10.37 3.62 -6.11
C GLY A 483 -11.56 4.00 -7.01
N LEU A 484 -11.36 4.12 -8.34
CA LEU A 484 -12.46 4.37 -9.27
C LEU A 484 -13.38 3.14 -9.40
N VAL A 485 -12.79 1.93 -9.43
CA VAL A 485 -13.56 0.68 -9.46
C VAL A 485 -14.34 0.48 -8.17
N GLU A 486 -13.73 0.76 -7.01
CA GLU A 486 -14.40 0.72 -5.71
C GLU A 486 -15.56 1.73 -5.63
N ASN A 487 -15.38 2.94 -6.17
CA ASN A 487 -16.45 3.92 -6.28
C ASN A 487 -17.56 3.46 -7.23
N LEU A 488 -17.25 2.87 -8.39
CA LEU A 488 -18.25 2.32 -9.31
C LEU A 488 -19.05 1.18 -8.68
N LEU A 489 -18.38 0.26 -7.98
CA LEU A 489 -19.04 -0.78 -7.20
C LEU A 489 -20.03 -0.15 -6.21
N ALA A 490 -19.58 0.84 -5.44
CA ALA A 490 -20.41 1.54 -4.46
C ALA A 490 -21.57 2.33 -5.09
N VAL A 491 -21.41 2.85 -6.31
CA VAL A 491 -22.45 3.61 -7.04
C VAL A 491 -23.50 2.68 -7.64
N VAL A 492 -23.08 1.58 -8.27
CA VAL A 492 -23.96 0.66 -9.00
C VAL A 492 -24.71 -0.27 -8.07
N LEU A 493 -24.05 -0.79 -7.03
CA LEU A 493 -24.64 -1.77 -6.11
C LEU A 493 -25.15 -1.15 -4.81
N GLY A 494 -24.73 0.07 -4.45
CA GLY A 494 -25.10 0.66 -3.16
C GLY A 494 -24.64 -0.21 -1.98
N ASP A 495 -25.60 -0.68 -1.18
CA ASP A 495 -25.37 -1.58 -0.04
C ASP A 495 -25.16 -3.06 -0.47
N ASP A 496 -25.48 -3.42 -1.72
CA ASP A 496 -25.29 -4.76 -2.28
C ASP A 496 -23.85 -5.02 -2.78
N VAL A 497 -22.92 -4.06 -2.58
CA VAL A 497 -21.49 -4.32 -2.77
C VAL A 497 -21.09 -5.44 -1.82
N GLN A 498 -20.86 -6.61 -2.37
CA GLN A 498 -20.14 -7.66 -1.67
C GLN A 498 -18.69 -7.20 -1.57
N SER A 499 -18.38 -6.37 -0.58
CA SER A 499 -17.07 -6.52 0.03
C SER A 499 -17.04 -7.99 0.45
N GLY A 500 -16.27 -8.83 -0.25
CA GLY A 500 -16.03 -10.21 0.18
C GLY A 500 -15.84 -10.18 1.70
N PRO A 501 -16.41 -11.15 2.43
CA PRO A 501 -16.68 -11.03 3.87
C PRO A 501 -15.53 -10.29 4.52
N LYS A 502 -15.78 -9.13 5.15
CA LYS A 502 -14.71 -8.32 5.77
C LYS A 502 -14.09 -9.15 6.88
N THR A 503 -13.12 -9.97 6.50
CA THR A 503 -12.42 -10.83 7.42
C THR A 503 -11.52 -9.96 8.28
N MET A 504 -11.20 -10.45 9.47
CA MET A 504 -10.29 -9.75 10.37
C MET A 504 -8.93 -9.48 9.70
N CYS A 505 -8.46 -10.44 8.90
CA CYS A 505 -7.27 -10.35 8.06
C CYS A 505 -7.23 -11.54 7.08
N LYS A 506 -6.18 -11.62 6.24
CA LYS A 506 -5.96 -12.74 5.31
C LYS A 506 -5.78 -14.12 5.97
N CYS A 507 -5.51 -14.16 7.28
CA CYS A 507 -5.28 -15.42 7.99
C CYS A 507 -6.58 -16.18 8.35
N THR A 508 -7.76 -15.60 8.09
CA THR A 508 -9.04 -16.19 8.48
C THR A 508 -10.15 -15.80 7.51
N SER A 509 -11.17 -16.64 7.38
CA SER A 509 -12.42 -16.33 6.68
C SER A 509 -13.43 -15.61 7.57
N PHE A 510 -13.17 -15.49 8.88
CA PHE A 510 -14.10 -14.91 9.85
C PHE A 510 -13.90 -13.39 10.02
N GLY A 511 -15.01 -12.68 10.23
CA GLY A 511 -14.98 -11.27 10.62
C GLY A 511 -14.64 -11.09 12.11
N HIS A 512 -14.37 -9.85 12.52
CA HIS A 512 -14.13 -9.55 13.94
C HIS A 512 -15.31 -9.97 14.84
N ASP A 513 -16.54 -9.75 14.39
CA ASP A 513 -17.74 -10.00 15.19
C ASP A 513 -17.98 -11.50 15.37
N ASP A 514 -17.71 -12.31 14.33
CA ASP A 514 -17.79 -13.76 14.40
C ASP A 514 -16.77 -14.34 15.38
N VAL A 515 -15.51 -13.94 15.26
CA VAL A 515 -14.43 -14.43 16.13
C VAL A 515 -14.73 -14.15 17.59
N ARG A 516 -15.22 -12.95 17.91
CA ARG A 516 -15.61 -12.60 19.28
C ARG A 516 -16.76 -13.47 19.81
N ARG A 517 -17.80 -13.65 18.99
CA ARG A 517 -18.94 -14.49 19.34
C ARG A 517 -18.50 -15.93 19.61
N GLU A 518 -17.66 -16.49 18.74
CA GLU A 518 -17.19 -17.87 18.85
C GLU A 518 -16.24 -18.09 20.05
N ILE A 519 -15.39 -17.11 20.38
CA ILE A 519 -14.55 -17.17 21.59
C ILE A 519 -15.42 -17.42 22.83
N VAL A 520 -16.50 -16.66 22.99
CA VAL A 520 -17.42 -16.78 24.13
C VAL A 520 -18.25 -18.06 24.02
N ALA A 521 -18.87 -18.31 22.86
CA ALA A 521 -19.77 -19.44 22.65
C ALA A 521 -19.08 -20.80 22.84
N GLN A 522 -17.81 -20.91 22.43
CA GLN A 522 -17.04 -22.15 22.52
C GLN A 522 -16.05 -22.15 23.70
N ASN A 523 -16.12 -21.14 24.58
CA ASN A 523 -15.27 -20.98 25.77
C ASN A 523 -13.77 -21.16 25.44
N MET A 524 -13.30 -20.50 24.38
CA MET A 524 -11.90 -20.59 23.94
C MET A 524 -11.01 -19.76 24.85
N ARG A 525 -9.88 -20.33 25.30
CA ARG A 525 -9.05 -19.78 26.39
C ARG A 525 -7.67 -19.30 25.96
N SER A 526 -7.28 -19.51 24.70
CA SER A 526 -5.96 -19.13 24.22
C SER A 526 -5.95 -18.77 22.74
N ILE A 527 -5.00 -17.94 22.29
CA ILE A 527 -4.83 -17.58 20.88
C ILE A 527 -4.68 -18.84 19.99
N PRO A 528 -3.83 -19.83 20.33
CA PRO A 528 -3.71 -21.06 19.54
C PRO A 528 -5.03 -21.84 19.44
N GLU A 529 -5.82 -21.89 20.51
CA GLU A 529 -7.12 -22.56 20.49
C GLU A 529 -8.10 -21.85 19.54
N VAL A 530 -8.14 -20.51 19.56
CA VAL A 530 -8.98 -19.74 18.64
C VAL A 530 -8.56 -19.97 17.19
N MET A 531 -7.26 -19.88 16.92
CA MET A 531 -6.72 -20.12 15.58
C MET A 531 -7.03 -21.54 15.09
N GLN A 532 -6.90 -22.55 15.96
CA GLN A 532 -7.18 -23.94 15.60
C GLN A 532 -8.68 -24.18 15.32
N LYS A 533 -9.56 -23.74 16.24
CA LYS A 533 -11.01 -23.97 16.13
C LYS A 533 -11.66 -23.17 15.00
N LEU A 534 -11.12 -21.99 14.68
CA LEU A 534 -11.61 -21.13 13.61
C LEU A 534 -10.77 -21.24 12.33
N HIS A 535 -9.98 -22.31 12.20
CA HIS A 535 -9.26 -22.68 10.98
C HIS A 535 -8.40 -21.55 10.39
N TRP A 536 -7.59 -20.91 11.23
CA TRP A 536 -6.61 -19.93 10.77
C TRP A 536 -5.67 -20.57 9.73
N SER A 537 -5.44 -19.87 8.62
CA SER A 537 -4.59 -20.34 7.53
C SER A 537 -3.09 -20.24 7.83
N THR A 538 -2.70 -19.45 8.84
CA THR A 538 -1.32 -19.36 9.32
C THR A 538 -1.23 -19.80 10.79
N PRO A 539 -0.23 -20.63 11.16
CA PRO A 539 -0.11 -21.17 12.52
C PRO A 539 0.19 -20.09 13.58
N ASP A 540 0.89 -19.01 13.22
CA ASP A 540 1.27 -17.94 14.14
C ASP A 540 0.40 -16.69 14.03
N GLY A 541 -0.58 -16.65 13.11
CA GLY A 541 -1.32 -15.44 12.75
C GLY A 541 -0.44 -14.38 12.06
N CYS A 542 -0.90 -13.13 12.07
CA CYS A 542 -0.18 -11.98 11.53
C CYS A 542 -0.28 -10.77 12.47
N SER A 543 0.40 -9.67 12.12
CA SER A 543 0.40 -8.41 12.88
C SER A 543 -0.98 -7.76 13.01
N SER A 544 -1.97 -8.15 12.22
CA SER A 544 -3.36 -7.66 12.32
C SER A 544 -4.20 -8.49 13.30
N CYS A 545 -4.17 -9.83 13.20
CA CYS A 545 -5.06 -10.67 14.00
C CYS A 545 -4.50 -10.99 15.39
N ARG A 546 -3.18 -11.15 15.56
CA ARG A 546 -2.62 -11.49 16.88
C ARG A 546 -2.99 -10.46 17.98
N PRO A 547 -2.82 -9.14 17.77
CA PRO A 547 -3.23 -8.16 18.77
C PRO A 547 -4.74 -8.16 19.03
N ALA A 548 -5.55 -8.38 17.98
CA ALA A 548 -7.00 -8.45 18.09
C ALA A 548 -7.46 -9.66 18.92
N LEU A 549 -6.89 -10.84 18.66
CA LEU A 549 -7.17 -12.07 19.42
C LEU A 549 -6.75 -11.93 20.89
N ASN A 550 -5.55 -11.38 21.14
CA ASN A 550 -5.08 -11.07 22.49
C ASN A 550 -6.09 -10.18 23.24
N TYR A 551 -6.52 -9.08 22.61
CA TYR A 551 -7.51 -8.18 23.19
C TYR A 551 -8.88 -8.84 23.43
N TYR A 552 -9.37 -9.64 22.48
CA TYR A 552 -10.67 -10.29 22.61
C TYR A 552 -10.70 -11.33 23.72
N LEU A 553 -9.63 -12.10 23.88
CA LEU A 553 -9.50 -13.04 25.00
C LEU A 553 -9.35 -12.29 26.33
N LEU A 554 -8.55 -11.22 26.40
CA LEU A 554 -8.46 -10.36 27.59
C LEU A 554 -9.82 -9.77 28.01
N CYS A 555 -10.63 -9.38 27.02
CA CYS A 555 -11.95 -8.82 27.27
C CYS A 555 -12.96 -9.90 27.69
N ALA A 556 -12.90 -11.09 27.10
CA ALA A 556 -13.85 -12.17 27.36
C ALA A 556 -13.56 -12.93 28.66
N LEU A 557 -12.29 -13.03 29.05
CA LEU A 557 -11.81 -13.88 30.15
C LEU A 557 -10.94 -13.09 31.16
N PRO A 558 -11.47 -12.03 31.79
CA PRO A 558 -10.72 -11.24 32.76
C PRO A 558 -10.28 -12.09 33.95
N GLY A 559 -8.98 -12.06 34.26
CA GLY A 559 -8.36 -12.84 35.34
C GLY A 559 -8.05 -14.30 34.99
N GLU A 560 -8.56 -14.83 33.87
CA GLU A 560 -8.29 -16.20 33.42
C GLU A 560 -7.30 -16.24 32.24
N TYR A 561 -7.41 -15.31 31.28
CA TYR A 561 -6.50 -15.25 30.14
C TYR A 561 -5.23 -14.48 30.48
N GLN A 562 -4.07 -15.07 30.19
CA GLN A 562 -2.77 -14.43 30.34
C GLN A 562 -2.45 -13.58 29.11
N ASP A 563 -2.22 -12.29 29.32
CA ASP A 563 -1.87 -11.32 28.28
C ASP A 563 -0.60 -11.71 27.51
N ASP A 564 -0.71 -11.89 26.20
CA ASP A 564 0.43 -12.19 25.34
C ASP A 564 1.18 -10.90 24.95
N GLN A 565 2.28 -10.63 25.66
CA GLN A 565 3.14 -9.48 25.42
C GLN A 565 3.72 -9.43 24.00
N GLN A 566 3.89 -10.57 23.32
CA GLN A 566 4.39 -10.60 21.94
C GLN A 566 3.34 -10.11 20.93
N SER A 567 2.06 -10.28 21.27
CA SER A 567 0.93 -9.84 20.45
C SER A 567 0.63 -8.34 20.62
N ARG A 568 1.31 -7.63 21.51
CA ARG A 568 1.14 -6.18 21.71
C ARG A 568 2.01 -5.36 20.76
N PHE A 569 1.54 -4.17 20.39
CA PHE A 569 2.38 -3.23 19.65
C PHE A 569 3.58 -2.81 20.48
N VAL A 570 4.68 -2.41 19.82
CA VAL A 570 5.93 -2.03 20.50
C VAL A 570 5.69 -1.01 21.62
N ASN A 571 4.87 0.02 21.40
CA ASN A 571 4.61 1.05 22.41
C ASN A 571 3.83 0.54 23.63
N GLU A 572 3.05 -0.53 23.47
CA GLU A 572 2.32 -1.18 24.55
C GLU A 572 3.24 -2.11 25.33
N ARG A 573 4.01 -2.94 24.61
CA ARG A 573 4.99 -3.87 25.20
C ARG A 573 6.09 -3.15 25.97
N MET A 574 6.53 -2.00 25.45
CA MET A 574 7.59 -1.19 26.04
C MET A 574 7.08 -0.17 27.05
N HIS A 575 5.76 -0.03 27.24
CA HIS A 575 5.13 0.98 28.12
C HIS A 575 5.67 2.43 27.94
N ALA A 576 6.16 2.74 26.74
CA ALA A 576 6.80 3.98 26.32
C ALA A 576 6.68 4.13 24.79
N ASN A 577 6.80 5.34 24.24
CA ASN A 577 6.64 5.57 22.79
C ASN A 577 7.98 5.66 22.07
N ILE A 578 8.22 4.78 21.09
CA ILE A 578 9.40 4.89 20.22
C ILE A 578 9.36 6.16 19.37
N GLN A 579 10.48 6.85 19.26
CA GLN A 579 10.68 8.10 18.53
C GLN A 579 11.45 7.86 17.23
N LYS A 580 11.50 8.88 16.35
CA LYS A 580 12.15 8.78 15.03
C LYS A 580 13.64 8.43 15.08
N ASP A 581 14.31 8.83 16.15
CA ASP A 581 15.73 8.59 16.41
C ASP A 581 16.01 7.27 17.15
N GLY A 582 14.96 6.46 17.39
CA GLY A 582 15.06 5.19 18.12
C GLY A 582 15.01 5.32 19.64
N THR A 583 14.97 6.54 20.19
CA THR A 583 14.74 6.78 21.62
C THR A 583 13.27 6.60 21.99
N TYR A 584 12.94 6.76 23.27
CA TYR A 584 11.59 6.61 23.81
C TYR A 584 11.11 7.87 24.52
N SER A 585 9.80 8.03 24.59
CA SER A 585 9.18 9.00 25.48
C SER A 585 8.33 8.36 26.56
N VAL A 586 8.39 8.98 27.75
CA VAL A 586 7.80 8.50 29.00
C VAL A 586 6.85 9.56 29.53
N VAL A 587 5.61 9.16 29.82
CA VAL A 587 4.55 10.06 30.30
C VAL A 587 4.02 9.50 31.61
N PRO A 588 4.38 10.06 32.78
CA PRO A 588 3.80 9.62 34.05
C PRO A 588 2.32 10.00 34.15
N ARG A 589 1.58 9.23 34.94
CA ARG A 589 0.17 9.54 35.27
C ARG A 589 0.10 10.77 36.18
N MET A 590 -0.77 11.71 35.83
CA MET A 590 -1.12 12.87 36.67
C MET A 590 -2.64 12.87 36.79
N TRP A 591 -3.15 12.43 37.94
CA TRP A 591 -4.58 12.14 38.13
C TRP A 591 -5.44 13.39 37.94
N GLY A 592 -6.34 13.39 36.96
CA GLY A 592 -7.15 14.55 36.59
C GLY A 592 -6.33 15.77 36.11
N GLY A 593 -5.06 15.56 35.74
CA GLY A 593 -4.12 16.65 35.43
C GLY A 593 -3.50 17.33 36.65
N LEU A 594 -3.67 16.76 37.85
CA LEU A 594 -3.10 17.28 39.10
C LEU A 594 -1.67 16.78 39.32
N THR A 595 -0.87 17.61 39.98
CA THR A 595 0.46 17.23 40.48
C THR A 595 0.85 18.05 41.71
N ASN A 596 2.03 17.78 42.26
CA ASN A 596 2.54 18.44 43.45
C ASN A 596 4.06 18.67 43.34
N PRO A 597 4.67 19.47 44.23
CA PRO A 597 6.10 19.77 44.16
C PRO A 597 7.02 18.54 44.24
N ARG A 598 6.62 17.44 44.90
CA ARG A 598 7.41 16.21 44.98
C ARG A 598 7.46 15.50 43.62
N GLU A 599 6.31 15.34 42.98
CA GLU A 599 6.22 14.73 41.64
C GLU A 599 6.92 15.58 40.57
N LEU A 600 6.73 16.90 40.59
CA LEU A 600 7.42 17.81 39.67
C LEU A 600 8.95 17.76 39.84
N ARG A 601 9.43 17.67 41.08
CA ARG A 601 10.86 17.50 41.36
C ARG A 601 11.36 16.16 40.84
N ALA A 602 10.63 15.07 41.05
CA ALA A 602 11.01 13.76 40.51
C ALA A 602 11.10 13.75 38.98
N ILE A 603 10.17 14.40 38.29
CA ILE A 603 10.25 14.57 36.83
C ILE A 603 11.51 15.36 36.44
N ALA A 604 11.80 16.47 37.13
CA ALA A 604 13.01 17.26 36.87
C ALA A 604 14.29 16.44 37.12
N ASP A 605 14.36 15.72 38.25
CA ASP A 605 15.50 14.87 38.61
C ASP A 605 15.72 13.77 37.56
N VAL A 606 14.65 13.14 37.05
CA VAL A 606 14.72 12.15 35.96
C VAL A 606 15.22 12.79 34.66
N VAL A 607 14.72 13.97 34.31
CA VAL A 607 15.13 14.68 33.09
C VAL A 607 16.62 15.00 33.11
N GLU A 608 17.14 15.47 34.25
CA GLU A 608 18.57 15.75 34.43
C GLU A 608 19.41 14.47 34.48
N LYS A 609 18.97 13.46 35.24
CA LYS A 609 19.72 12.21 35.46
C LYS A 609 19.91 11.40 34.17
N TYR A 610 18.92 11.39 33.29
CA TYR A 610 18.93 10.62 32.04
C TYR A 610 19.16 11.47 30.79
N ASP A 611 19.58 12.73 30.97
CA ASP A 611 19.89 13.68 29.89
C ASP A 611 18.76 13.80 28.85
N ALA A 612 17.52 13.89 29.34
CA ALA A 612 16.35 13.97 28.48
C ALA A 612 16.29 15.36 27.82
N PRO A 613 16.40 15.46 26.47
CA PRO A 613 16.53 16.75 25.78
C PRO A 613 15.29 17.64 25.82
N MET A 614 14.11 17.08 26.13
CA MET A 614 12.85 17.83 26.09
C MET A 614 11.80 17.28 27.04
N VAL A 615 11.10 18.19 27.72
CA VAL A 615 9.83 17.93 28.39
C VAL A 615 8.72 18.74 27.72
N LYS A 616 7.60 18.10 27.38
CA LYS A 616 6.45 18.75 26.73
C LYS A 616 5.17 18.63 27.57
N VAL A 617 4.47 19.76 27.75
CA VAL A 617 3.09 19.76 28.25
C VAL A 617 2.16 19.23 27.16
N THR A 618 1.43 18.17 27.45
CA THR A 618 0.52 17.51 26.51
C THR A 618 -0.91 18.03 26.62
N GLY A 619 -1.70 17.85 25.55
CA GLY A 619 -3.13 18.19 25.54
C GLY A 619 -4.00 17.38 26.52
N GLY A 620 -3.44 16.35 27.16
CA GLY A 620 -4.08 15.58 28.24
C GLY A 620 -3.67 16.02 29.64
N GLN A 621 -3.12 17.23 29.80
CA GLN A 621 -2.67 17.80 31.08
C GLN A 621 -1.59 16.96 31.77
N ARG A 622 -0.61 16.49 31.00
CA ARG A 622 0.54 15.71 31.49
C ARG A 622 1.86 16.22 30.95
N LEU A 623 2.96 15.84 31.60
CA LEU A 623 4.32 16.08 31.13
C LEU A 623 4.86 14.85 30.41
N ASP A 624 5.40 15.03 29.21
CA ASP A 624 6.00 13.98 28.38
C ASP A 624 7.51 14.21 28.29
N ILE A 625 8.29 13.21 28.67
CA ILE A 625 9.75 13.24 28.75
C ILE A 625 10.30 12.51 27.53
N PHE A 626 11.02 13.20 26.65
CA PHE A 626 11.52 12.66 25.37
C PHE A 626 13.01 12.32 25.44
N GLY A 627 13.46 11.43 24.56
CA GLY A 627 14.88 11.13 24.36
C GLY A 627 15.45 10.08 25.32
N ILE A 628 14.60 9.33 26.01
CA ILE A 628 15.04 8.28 26.94
C ILE A 628 15.51 7.06 26.14
N LYS A 629 16.70 6.55 26.43
CA LYS A 629 17.20 5.33 25.78
C LYS A 629 16.42 4.10 26.23
N LYS A 630 16.39 3.06 25.39
CA LYS A 630 15.57 1.86 25.64
C LYS A 630 15.94 1.16 26.95
N GLU A 631 17.24 1.08 27.21
CA GLU A 631 17.87 0.44 28.36
C GLU A 631 17.66 1.22 29.66
N ASP A 632 17.44 2.53 29.57
CA ASP A 632 17.22 3.41 30.73
C ASP A 632 15.76 3.38 31.21
N LEU A 633 14.83 2.86 30.39
CA LEU A 633 13.39 2.86 30.68
C LEU A 633 13.04 2.27 32.06
N PRO A 634 13.52 1.07 32.46
CA PRO A 634 13.19 0.52 33.77
C PRO A 634 13.70 1.38 34.94
N ALA A 635 14.85 2.02 34.79
CA ALA A 635 15.43 2.86 35.83
C ALA A 635 14.69 4.20 35.94
N VAL A 636 14.31 4.80 34.80
CA VAL A 636 13.42 5.98 34.75
C VAL A 636 12.09 5.69 35.46
N TRP A 637 11.49 4.53 35.18
CA TRP A 637 10.25 4.10 35.82
C TRP A 637 10.40 3.89 37.32
N ALA A 638 11.52 3.33 37.79
CA ALA A 638 11.80 3.15 39.20
C ALA A 638 11.87 4.49 39.95
N ASP A 639 12.56 5.49 39.38
CA ASP A 639 12.68 6.82 39.96
C ASP A 639 11.31 7.54 40.03
N LEU A 640 10.52 7.48 38.97
CA LEU A 640 9.16 8.03 38.95
C LEU A 640 8.22 7.32 39.93
N ASN A 641 8.31 5.99 40.04
CA ASN A 641 7.55 5.19 41.01
C ASN A 641 7.90 5.54 42.46
N ALA A 642 9.17 5.81 42.77
CA ALA A 642 9.59 6.24 44.11
C ALA A 642 8.94 7.56 44.54
N ALA A 643 8.50 8.39 43.58
CA ALA A 643 7.72 9.59 43.83
C ALA A 643 6.20 9.35 43.90
N GLY A 644 5.73 8.12 43.63
CA GLY A 644 4.33 7.72 43.59
C GLY A 644 3.67 7.85 42.21
N MET A 645 4.45 8.08 41.16
CA MET A 645 3.93 8.19 39.79
C MET A 645 3.91 6.83 39.10
N VAL A 646 2.77 6.48 38.52
CA VAL A 646 2.56 5.22 37.79
C VAL A 646 2.49 5.46 36.28
N SER A 647 2.44 4.37 35.50
CA SER A 647 2.38 4.45 34.05
C SER A 647 1.20 5.26 33.51
N GLY A 648 1.52 6.24 32.68
CA GLY A 648 0.54 7.04 31.94
C GLY A 648 -0.16 6.29 30.81
N HIS A 649 0.24 5.05 30.49
CA HIS A 649 -0.31 4.27 29.37
C HIS A 649 -0.55 5.11 28.10
N ALA A 650 0.28 6.14 27.87
CA ALA A 650 -0.06 7.28 27.03
C ALA A 650 -0.18 6.89 25.54
N TYR A 651 0.31 5.70 25.20
CA TYR A 651 0.43 5.20 23.85
C TYR A 651 -0.28 3.86 23.63
N GLY A 652 -0.84 3.27 24.68
CA GLY A 652 -1.61 2.04 24.56
C GLY A 652 -2.99 2.22 23.92
N LYS A 653 -3.58 1.09 23.51
CA LYS A 653 -5.01 0.94 23.27
C LYS A 653 -5.70 0.74 24.62
N SER A 654 -5.71 1.81 25.40
CA SER A 654 -6.21 1.86 26.77
C SER A 654 -6.67 3.28 27.10
N LEU A 655 -7.12 3.52 28.35
CA LEU A 655 -7.33 4.88 28.84
C LEU A 655 -6.01 5.67 28.82
N ARG A 656 -5.99 6.74 28.02
CA ARG A 656 -4.82 7.62 27.91
C ARG A 656 -4.85 8.77 28.88
N THR A 657 -6.00 9.39 29.10
CA THR A 657 -6.12 10.61 29.92
C THR A 657 -7.56 10.88 30.29
N VAL A 658 -7.75 11.48 31.48
CA VAL A 658 -8.97 12.18 31.87
C VAL A 658 -8.62 13.66 32.03
N LYS A 659 -9.03 14.49 31.06
CA LYS A 659 -8.78 15.94 31.09
C LYS A 659 -9.85 16.63 31.94
N THR A 660 -9.45 17.51 32.84
CA THR A 660 -10.38 18.25 33.70
C THR A 660 -10.22 19.76 33.51
N CYS A 661 -11.23 20.53 33.86
CA CYS A 661 -11.02 21.93 34.21
C CYS A 661 -10.96 22.08 35.73
N VAL A 662 -10.59 23.26 36.21
CA VAL A 662 -10.41 23.51 37.65
C VAL A 662 -11.70 23.50 38.50
N GLY A 663 -12.86 23.25 37.87
CA GLY A 663 -14.14 23.01 38.55
C GLY A 663 -14.67 24.18 39.40
N SER A 664 -15.68 23.90 40.22
CA SER A 664 -16.27 24.85 41.18
C SER A 664 -15.33 25.22 42.35
N GLU A 665 -14.23 24.48 42.53
CA GLU A 665 -13.23 24.78 43.55
C GLU A 665 -12.49 26.10 43.26
N TRP A 666 -12.16 26.35 41.98
CA TRP A 666 -11.34 27.51 41.58
C TRP A 666 -11.97 28.41 40.51
N CYS A 667 -12.79 27.86 39.60
CA CYS A 667 -13.38 28.64 38.52
C CYS A 667 -14.63 29.37 39.00
N ARG A 668 -14.70 30.69 38.78
CA ARG A 668 -15.90 31.51 39.04
C ARG A 668 -17.18 30.97 38.38
N PHE A 669 -17.06 30.24 37.27
CA PHE A 669 -18.19 29.69 36.52
C PHE A 669 -18.42 28.20 36.77
N GLY A 670 -17.61 27.55 37.61
CA GLY A 670 -17.74 26.12 37.90
C GLY A 670 -19.03 25.85 38.66
N THR A 671 -19.87 24.97 38.13
CA THR A 671 -21.14 24.55 38.71
C THR A 671 -20.97 23.33 39.62
N GLN A 672 -20.01 22.45 39.29
CA GLN A 672 -19.69 21.24 40.07
C GLN A 672 -18.17 21.01 40.13
N ASP A 673 -17.74 20.12 41.02
CA ASP A 673 -16.35 19.67 41.11
C ASP A 673 -15.99 18.69 39.98
N SER A 674 -15.54 19.24 38.85
CA SER A 674 -15.03 18.42 37.73
C SER A 674 -13.67 17.79 37.99
N THR A 675 -12.85 18.39 38.86
CA THR A 675 -11.50 17.90 39.15
C THR A 675 -11.58 16.60 39.95
N GLY A 676 -12.32 16.61 41.06
CA GLY A 676 -12.54 15.44 41.91
C GLY A 676 -13.25 14.32 41.15
N LEU A 677 -14.30 14.65 40.38
CA LEU A 677 -14.97 13.68 39.51
C LEU A 677 -14.00 13.07 38.48
N GLY A 678 -13.20 13.90 37.80
CA GLY A 678 -12.22 13.42 36.82
C GLY A 678 -11.17 12.49 37.44
N VAL A 679 -10.69 12.79 38.64
CA VAL A 679 -9.77 11.91 39.40
C VAL A 679 -10.43 10.57 39.73
N LYS A 680 -11.68 10.57 40.19
CA LYS A 680 -12.44 9.34 40.48
C LYS A 680 -12.65 8.50 39.23
N ILE A 681 -13.04 9.12 38.12
CA ILE A 681 -13.17 8.44 36.82
C ILE A 681 -11.82 7.84 36.40
N GLU A 682 -10.72 8.61 36.46
CA GLU A 682 -9.41 8.12 36.04
C GLU A 682 -8.95 6.94 36.90
N ARG A 683 -9.14 6.99 38.22
CA ARG A 683 -8.83 5.87 39.12
C ARG A 683 -9.72 4.65 38.91
N MET A 684 -10.96 4.84 38.49
CA MET A 684 -11.85 3.74 38.14
C MET A 684 -11.44 3.07 36.82
N THR A 685 -10.80 3.81 35.90
CA THR A 685 -10.63 3.38 34.50
C THR A 685 -9.16 3.28 34.03
N TRP A 686 -8.19 3.61 34.88
CA TRP A 686 -6.78 3.41 34.54
C TRP A 686 -6.47 1.91 34.41
N GLY A 687 -5.43 1.57 33.64
CA GLY A 687 -5.09 0.17 33.33
C GLY A 687 -6.05 -0.54 32.38
N SER A 688 -7.26 -0.01 32.18
CA SER A 688 -8.27 -0.65 31.32
C SER A 688 -7.83 -0.73 29.86
N TRP A 689 -7.70 -1.95 29.35
CA TRP A 689 -7.47 -2.23 27.93
C TRP A 689 -8.76 -2.05 27.12
N MET A 690 -8.60 -1.40 25.97
CA MET A 690 -9.68 -0.94 25.10
C MET A 690 -9.41 -1.38 23.65
N PRO A 691 -10.43 -1.42 22.77
CA PRO A 691 -10.24 -1.73 21.35
C PRO A 691 -9.28 -0.73 20.68
N HIS A 692 -9.31 0.53 21.14
CA HIS A 692 -8.39 1.57 20.70
C HIS A 692 -8.12 2.57 21.84
N LYS A 693 -7.19 3.52 21.64
CA LYS A 693 -6.97 4.68 22.52
C LYS A 693 -8.27 5.37 22.93
N PHE A 694 -8.44 5.59 24.23
CA PHE A 694 -9.65 6.16 24.82
C PHE A 694 -9.30 7.38 25.68
N LYS A 695 -10.10 8.44 25.59
CA LYS A 695 -9.92 9.69 26.33
C LYS A 695 -11.23 10.11 26.98
N ILE A 696 -11.14 10.61 28.19
CA ILE A 696 -12.27 11.17 28.92
C ILE A 696 -12.01 12.64 29.20
N ALA A 697 -13.07 13.43 29.35
CA ALA A 697 -12.92 14.73 30.00
C ALA A 697 -14.12 15.09 30.87
N ALA A 698 -13.86 15.84 31.93
CA ALA A 698 -14.86 16.40 32.84
C ALA A 698 -14.73 17.93 32.86
N SER A 699 -15.76 18.61 32.38
CA SER A 699 -15.88 20.06 32.37
C SER A 699 -16.85 20.51 33.46
N GLY A 700 -16.38 21.34 34.38
CA GLY A 700 -17.16 21.81 35.53
C GLY A 700 -18.27 22.81 35.21
N CYS A 701 -18.49 23.18 33.94
CA CYS A 701 -19.61 24.01 33.48
C CYS A 701 -19.79 23.88 31.96
N PRO A 702 -20.89 24.40 31.37
CA PRO A 702 -21.14 24.37 29.93
C PRO A 702 -20.11 25.09 29.05
N ARG A 703 -19.23 25.92 29.63
CA ARG A 703 -18.11 26.55 28.89
C ARG A 703 -17.08 25.55 28.39
N ASN A 704 -17.11 24.33 28.93
CA ASN A 704 -16.43 23.18 28.37
C ASN A 704 -14.90 23.30 28.20
N CYS A 705 -14.21 23.92 29.17
CA CYS A 705 -12.75 24.12 29.11
C CYS A 705 -11.94 22.81 29.02
N ALA A 706 -12.50 21.67 29.43
CA ALA A 706 -11.87 20.36 29.29
C ALA A 706 -12.10 19.72 27.90
N GLU A 707 -12.88 20.35 27.03
CA GLU A 707 -13.26 19.86 25.69
C GLU A 707 -13.96 18.49 25.74
N ALA A 708 -14.89 18.31 26.68
CA ALA A 708 -15.62 17.06 26.89
C ALA A 708 -16.39 16.59 25.65
N THR A 709 -16.89 17.52 24.85
CA THR A 709 -17.68 17.26 23.65
C THR A 709 -16.88 16.76 22.43
N ILE A 710 -15.58 16.50 22.58
CA ILE A 710 -14.72 15.88 21.54
C ILE A 710 -13.89 14.71 22.10
N LYS A 711 -14.25 14.19 23.28
CA LYS A 711 -13.62 13.00 23.88
C LYS A 711 -14.50 11.76 23.68
N ASP A 712 -13.91 10.59 23.82
CA ASP A 712 -14.62 9.31 23.66
C ASP A 712 -15.78 9.20 24.67
N PHE A 713 -15.58 9.70 25.90
CA PHE A 713 -16.62 9.97 26.89
C PHE A 713 -16.41 11.36 27.52
N GLY A 714 -17.46 12.16 27.63
CA GLY A 714 -17.43 13.52 28.15
C GLY A 714 -18.44 13.72 29.25
N VAL A 715 -18.06 14.43 30.30
CA VAL A 715 -18.97 14.93 31.33
C VAL A 715 -18.98 16.44 31.30
N VAL A 716 -20.15 17.04 31.12
CA VAL A 716 -20.36 18.48 31.22
C VAL A 716 -21.27 18.74 32.41
N CYS A 717 -20.71 19.35 33.45
CA CYS A 717 -21.46 19.69 34.65
C CYS A 717 -22.40 20.87 34.37
N VAL A 718 -23.60 20.80 34.95
CA VAL A 718 -24.65 21.82 34.91
C VAL A 718 -25.23 22.00 36.31
N ASP A 719 -25.98 23.07 36.55
CA ASP A 719 -26.57 23.33 37.88
C ASP A 719 -27.50 22.22 38.36
N SER A 720 -28.07 21.47 37.42
CA SER A 720 -29.02 20.38 37.67
C SER A 720 -28.40 18.98 37.56
N GLY A 721 -27.07 18.87 37.60
CA GLY A 721 -26.34 17.59 37.58
C GLY A 721 -25.27 17.51 36.49
N TYR A 722 -25.27 16.42 35.73
CA TYR A 722 -24.19 16.09 34.79
C TYR A 722 -24.77 15.62 33.45
N GLU A 723 -24.36 16.26 32.37
CA GLU A 723 -24.64 15.79 31.01
C GLU A 723 -23.53 14.84 30.57
N LEU A 724 -23.92 13.65 30.11
CA LEU A 724 -23.01 12.61 29.66
C LEU A 724 -23.01 12.58 28.13
N HIS A 725 -21.83 12.61 27.54
CA HIS A 725 -21.58 12.77 26.11
C HIS A 725 -20.67 11.64 25.61
N VAL A 726 -20.93 11.09 24.42
CA VAL A 726 -20.22 9.91 23.90
C VAL A 726 -19.79 10.05 22.44
N GLY A 727 -18.72 9.36 22.06
CA GLY A 727 -18.30 9.22 20.66
C GLY A 727 -17.56 10.42 20.07
N GLY A 728 -16.99 11.31 20.87
CA GLY A 728 -16.23 12.45 20.35
C GLY A 728 -14.85 12.06 19.81
N ASN A 729 -14.35 12.80 18.83
CA ASN A 729 -13.00 12.64 18.29
C ASN A 729 -12.39 13.99 17.89
N GLY A 730 -11.34 14.43 18.58
CA GLY A 730 -10.56 15.63 18.22
C GLY A 730 -9.34 15.35 17.34
N GLY A 731 -9.42 14.38 16.43
CA GLY A 731 -8.30 13.93 15.57
C GLY A 731 -8.37 14.48 14.13
N ILE A 732 -7.81 13.71 13.18
CA ILE A 732 -7.83 14.03 11.73
C ILE A 732 -9.26 14.31 11.24
N HIS A 733 -10.21 13.48 11.67
CA HIS A 733 -11.63 13.71 11.49
C HIS A 733 -12.23 14.17 12.82
N VAL A 734 -12.63 15.44 12.87
CA VAL A 734 -13.26 16.01 14.05
C VAL A 734 -14.72 15.55 14.10
N ARG A 735 -15.11 14.91 15.20
CA ARG A 735 -16.49 14.50 15.47
C ARG A 735 -16.90 15.01 16.84
N ALA A 736 -18.01 15.74 16.89
CA ALA A 736 -18.63 16.10 18.16
C ALA A 736 -19.25 14.87 18.83
N THR A 737 -19.39 14.90 20.15
CA THR A 737 -20.10 13.87 20.89
C THR A 737 -21.61 13.93 20.67
N ASP A 738 -22.27 12.81 20.85
CA ASP A 738 -23.71 12.73 21.03
C ASP A 738 -24.07 12.81 22.53
N LEU A 739 -25.20 13.42 22.86
CA LEU A 739 -25.73 13.41 24.22
C LEU A 739 -26.27 12.01 24.53
N LEU A 740 -25.71 11.35 25.54
CA LEU A 740 -26.19 10.06 26.03
C LEU A 740 -27.43 10.27 26.91
N CYS A 741 -27.25 10.98 28.03
CA CYS A 741 -28.32 11.32 28.97
C CYS A 741 -27.84 12.39 29.95
N LYS A 742 -28.72 12.74 30.90
CA LYS A 742 -28.41 13.59 32.04
C LYS A 742 -28.66 12.82 33.33
N VAL A 743 -27.73 12.95 34.28
CA VAL A 743 -27.80 12.30 35.60
C VAL A 743 -27.69 13.34 36.72
N ALA A 744 -28.25 13.03 37.89
CA ALA A 744 -28.33 13.98 39.00
C ALA A 744 -27.08 13.97 39.87
N THR A 745 -26.43 12.81 39.99
CA THR A 745 -25.34 12.59 40.95
C THR A 745 -24.03 12.20 40.27
N GLU A 746 -22.93 12.45 40.98
CA GLU A 746 -21.58 12.05 40.58
C GLU A 746 -21.47 10.52 40.44
N GLN A 747 -22.11 9.78 41.35
CA GLN A 747 -22.09 8.31 41.34
C GLN A 747 -22.76 7.74 40.09
N GLU A 748 -23.90 8.32 39.68
CA GLU A 748 -24.54 7.93 38.42
C GLU A 748 -23.61 8.21 37.23
N ALA A 749 -22.90 9.34 37.20
CA ALA A 749 -21.95 9.62 36.12
C ALA A 749 -20.83 8.56 36.03
N LEU A 750 -20.32 8.08 37.18
CA LEU A 750 -19.36 6.97 37.24
C LEU A 750 -19.97 5.66 36.72
N ASP A 751 -21.18 5.34 37.16
CA ASP A 751 -21.87 4.10 36.80
C ASP A 751 -22.15 4.01 35.29
N TYR A 752 -22.62 5.12 34.69
CA TYR A 752 -22.82 5.21 33.24
C TYR A 752 -21.51 5.17 32.45
N CYS A 753 -20.45 5.79 32.97
CA CYS A 753 -19.12 5.73 32.36
C CYS A 753 -18.61 4.28 32.30
N ALA A 754 -18.70 3.54 33.42
CA ALA A 754 -18.32 2.13 33.50
C ALA A 754 -19.14 1.27 32.52
N ALA A 755 -20.46 1.45 32.48
CA ALA A 755 -21.34 0.70 31.59
C ALA A 755 -21.05 0.98 30.10
N PHE A 756 -20.85 2.25 29.72
CA PHE A 756 -20.51 2.64 28.35
C PHE A 756 -19.17 2.05 27.91
N ILE A 757 -18.16 2.15 28.78
CA ILE A 757 -16.85 1.57 28.50
C ILE A 757 -16.95 0.06 28.31
N GLN A 758 -17.71 -0.65 29.15
CA GLN A 758 -17.86 -2.09 29.00
C GLN A 758 -18.59 -2.47 27.72
N LEU A 759 -19.65 -1.75 27.36
CA LEU A 759 -20.37 -1.99 26.12
C LEU A 759 -19.45 -1.80 24.90
N TYR A 760 -18.66 -0.72 24.90
CA TYR A 760 -17.65 -0.47 23.88
C TYR A 760 -16.59 -1.58 23.82
N ARG A 761 -16.08 -2.01 24.98
CA ARG A 761 -15.13 -3.13 25.06
C ARG A 761 -15.72 -4.41 24.50
N GLU A 762 -17.00 -4.69 24.75
CA GLU A 762 -17.70 -5.91 24.34
C GLU A 762 -18.17 -5.92 22.88
N GLU A 763 -18.33 -4.76 22.23
CA GLU A 763 -19.00 -4.68 20.91
C GLU A 763 -18.22 -3.96 19.81
N ALA A 764 -17.19 -3.19 20.14
CA ALA A 764 -16.33 -2.60 19.12
C ALA A 764 -15.27 -3.58 18.61
N ARG A 765 -14.88 -3.42 17.35
CA ARG A 765 -13.82 -4.19 16.72
C ARG A 765 -12.46 -3.68 17.20
N TYR A 766 -11.45 -4.55 17.30
CA TYR A 766 -10.10 -4.09 17.66
C TYR A 766 -9.60 -3.05 16.65
N LEU A 767 -9.00 -1.97 17.14
CA LEU A 767 -8.66 -0.73 16.43
C LEU A 767 -9.82 0.15 15.95
N GLU A 768 -11.08 -0.20 16.19
CA GLU A 768 -12.21 0.69 15.98
C GLU A 768 -12.20 1.78 17.06
N ARG A 769 -12.40 3.06 16.67
CA ARG A 769 -12.58 4.17 17.63
C ARG A 769 -14.04 4.23 18.05
N THR A 770 -14.33 4.83 19.20
CA THR A 770 -15.71 5.05 19.68
C THR A 770 -16.57 5.76 18.64
N ALA A 771 -16.08 6.84 18.02
CA ALA A 771 -16.79 7.60 16.98
C ALA A 771 -17.35 6.71 15.82
N PRO A 772 -16.50 6.01 15.03
CA PRO A 772 -16.96 5.02 14.04
C PRO A 772 -17.82 3.90 14.60
N TRP A 773 -17.55 3.44 15.83
CA TRP A 773 -18.37 2.41 16.46
C TRP A 773 -19.81 2.89 16.69
N ILE A 774 -19.99 4.10 17.24
CA ILE A 774 -21.32 4.71 17.43
C ILE A 774 -22.00 4.94 16.09
N GLU A 775 -21.26 5.37 15.06
CA GLU A 775 -21.81 5.51 13.70
C GLU A 775 -22.30 4.17 13.14
N ARG A 776 -21.59 3.07 13.45
CA ARG A 776 -21.96 1.71 13.03
C ARG A 776 -23.17 1.15 13.76
N VAL A 777 -23.23 1.29 15.09
CA VAL A 777 -24.32 0.68 15.89
C VAL A 777 -25.51 1.63 16.10
N GLY A 778 -25.32 2.93 15.92
CA GLY A 778 -26.29 3.98 16.20
C GLY A 778 -26.29 4.41 17.67
N VAL A 779 -26.39 5.72 17.92
CA VAL A 779 -26.48 6.26 19.30
C VAL A 779 -27.75 5.80 20.02
N GLU A 780 -28.85 5.63 19.30
CA GLU A 780 -30.12 5.17 19.89
C GLU A 780 -30.03 3.74 20.42
N TYR A 781 -29.28 2.86 19.75
CA TYR A 781 -28.97 1.53 20.28
C TYR A 781 -28.19 1.60 21.60
N ILE A 782 -27.24 2.52 21.71
CA ILE A 782 -26.47 2.73 22.95
C ILE A 782 -27.38 3.24 24.07
N LYS A 783 -28.29 4.17 23.76
CA LYS A 783 -29.30 4.64 24.73
C LYS A 783 -30.23 3.52 25.18
N GLN A 784 -30.70 2.68 24.27
CA GLN A 784 -31.52 1.52 24.63
C GLN A 784 -30.78 0.60 25.61
N ARG A 785 -29.50 0.31 25.34
CA ARG A 785 -28.67 -0.62 26.14
C ARG A 785 -28.19 -0.07 27.48
N ILE A 786 -28.10 1.26 27.64
CA ILE A 786 -27.49 1.89 28.83
C ILE A 786 -28.49 2.77 29.58
N VAL A 787 -29.27 3.58 28.88
CA VAL A 787 -30.18 4.56 29.49
C VAL A 787 -31.52 3.89 29.81
N GLU A 788 -32.09 3.18 28.86
CA GLU A 788 -33.43 2.58 28.97
C GLU A 788 -33.42 1.22 29.69
N ASP A 789 -32.31 0.47 29.59
CA ASP A 789 -32.11 -0.82 30.26
C ASP A 789 -31.26 -0.67 31.53
N GLU A 790 -31.92 -0.38 32.65
CA GLU A 790 -31.26 -0.24 33.96
C GLU A 790 -30.57 -1.53 34.43
N ALA A 791 -31.19 -2.69 34.23
CA ALA A 791 -30.63 -3.98 34.63
C ALA A 791 -29.40 -4.33 33.77
N GLY A 792 -29.47 -4.09 32.46
CA GLY A 792 -28.34 -4.24 31.55
C GLY A 792 -27.19 -3.29 31.85
N ARG A 793 -27.49 -2.02 32.18
CA ARG A 793 -26.49 -1.03 32.64
C ARG A 793 -25.76 -1.52 33.88
N GLU A 794 -26.48 -2.02 34.89
CA GLU A 794 -25.87 -2.54 36.12
C GLU A 794 -25.00 -3.78 35.86
N ALA A 795 -25.44 -4.66 34.96
CA ALA A 795 -24.66 -5.82 34.55
C ALA A 795 -23.36 -5.43 33.82
N LEU A 796 -23.42 -4.44 32.91
CA LEU A 796 -22.26 -3.89 32.21
C LEU A 796 -21.28 -3.24 33.19
N ARG A 797 -21.78 -2.39 34.10
CA ARG A 797 -21.00 -1.76 35.17
C ARG A 797 -20.30 -2.81 36.04
N SER A 798 -21.03 -3.82 36.50
CA SER A 798 -20.47 -4.88 37.34
C SER A 798 -19.36 -5.65 36.65
N ARG A 799 -19.54 -6.01 35.35
CA ARG A 799 -18.49 -6.66 34.56
C ARG A 799 -17.28 -5.77 34.34
N PHE A 800 -17.49 -4.46 34.14
CA PHE A 800 -16.39 -3.51 34.06
C PHE A 800 -15.54 -3.54 35.33
N LEU A 801 -16.16 -3.33 36.48
CA LEU A 801 -15.47 -3.28 37.78
C LEU A 801 -14.76 -4.59 38.11
N TYR A 802 -15.40 -5.72 37.82
CA TYR A 802 -14.77 -7.05 37.95
C TYR A 802 -13.52 -7.16 37.07
N SER A 803 -13.58 -6.74 35.80
CA SER A 803 -12.40 -6.81 34.95
C SER A 803 -11.26 -5.90 35.41
N GLN A 804 -11.57 -4.78 36.07
CA GLN A 804 -10.54 -3.85 36.57
C GLN A 804 -9.77 -4.41 37.78
N SER A 805 -10.33 -5.35 38.54
CA SER A 805 -9.59 -5.97 39.64
C SER A 805 -8.37 -6.80 39.19
N PHE A 806 -8.21 -7.03 37.88
CA PHE A 806 -7.11 -7.77 37.27
C PHE A 806 -6.28 -6.95 36.27
N SER A 807 -6.58 -5.66 36.10
CA SER A 807 -5.94 -4.82 35.06
C SER A 807 -5.38 -3.51 35.60
N GLN A 808 -5.59 -3.21 36.88
CA GLN A 808 -5.11 -1.99 37.55
C GLN A 808 -3.77 -2.20 38.25
N ASP A 809 -2.87 -2.91 37.59
CA ASP A 809 -1.49 -3.11 38.01
C ASP A 809 -0.59 -2.09 37.29
N ASP A 810 0.44 -1.57 37.97
CA ASP A 810 1.36 -0.63 37.33
C ASP A 810 2.47 -1.39 36.58
N PRO A 811 2.45 -1.40 35.23
CA PRO A 811 3.46 -2.12 34.46
C PRO A 811 4.87 -1.54 34.66
N TRP A 812 4.98 -0.26 35.06
CA TRP A 812 6.27 0.35 35.36
C TRP A 812 6.89 -0.23 36.63
N ALA A 813 6.11 -0.41 37.70
CA ALA A 813 6.57 -1.05 38.93
C ALA A 813 7.02 -2.49 38.70
N GLU A 814 6.25 -3.28 37.92
CA GLU A 814 6.61 -4.67 37.57
C GLU A 814 7.92 -4.76 36.79
N ARG A 815 8.08 -3.92 35.76
CA ARG A 815 9.28 -3.89 34.93
C ARG A 815 10.50 -3.39 35.70
N ALA A 816 10.33 -2.37 36.54
CA ALA A 816 11.37 -1.87 37.43
C ALA A 816 11.83 -2.94 38.45
N ALA A 817 10.94 -3.85 38.86
CA ALA A 817 11.26 -4.98 39.73
C ALA A 817 11.93 -6.17 39.00
N GLY A 818 12.16 -6.07 37.68
CA GLY A 818 12.90 -7.06 36.88
C GLY A 818 12.03 -8.04 36.09
N GLN A 819 10.71 -7.91 36.10
CA GLN A 819 9.84 -8.74 35.28
C GLN A 819 9.99 -8.40 33.80
N HIS A 820 10.31 -9.39 32.97
CA HIS A 820 10.62 -9.23 31.55
C HIS A 820 11.80 -8.30 31.23
N ALA A 821 12.83 -8.30 32.08
CA ALA A 821 14.02 -7.47 31.89
C ALA A 821 14.70 -7.69 30.52
N GLU A 822 14.60 -8.89 29.94
CA GLU A 822 15.12 -9.25 28.61
C GLU A 822 14.59 -8.34 27.48
N LEU A 823 13.40 -7.76 27.63
CA LEU A 823 12.81 -6.86 26.62
C LEU A 823 13.56 -5.52 26.51
N HIS A 824 14.29 -5.13 27.57
CA HIS A 824 14.98 -3.86 27.72
C HIS A 824 16.50 -3.97 27.69
N GLN A 825 17.04 -5.19 27.56
CA GLN A 825 18.48 -5.42 27.45
C GLN A 825 19.03 -4.97 26.09
N HIS A 826 20.34 -4.66 26.08
CA HIS A 826 21.11 -4.53 24.84
C HIS A 826 20.99 -5.84 24.06
N LEU A 827 20.74 -5.75 22.75
CA LEU A 827 21.08 -6.87 21.87
C LEU A 827 22.60 -6.97 21.91
N GLU A 828 23.15 -8.02 22.51
CA GLU A 828 24.56 -8.35 22.31
C GLU A 828 24.79 -8.46 20.79
N PRO A 829 25.86 -7.84 20.24
CA PRO A 829 26.27 -8.16 18.88
C PRO A 829 26.44 -9.67 18.83
N ILE A 830 25.69 -10.33 17.95
CA ILE A 830 25.90 -11.75 17.67
C ILE A 830 27.36 -11.85 17.24
N ALA A 831 28.22 -12.36 18.11
CA ALA A 831 29.56 -12.74 17.75
C ALA A 831 29.40 -13.82 16.68
N ILE A 832 29.65 -13.46 15.42
CA ILE A 832 29.78 -14.43 14.34
C ILE A 832 30.98 -15.29 14.75
N ALA A 833 30.68 -16.46 15.32
CA ALA A 833 31.69 -17.47 15.57
C ALA A 833 32.30 -17.82 14.21
N ALA A 834 33.58 -17.53 14.06
CA ALA A 834 34.35 -17.99 12.93
C ALA A 834 34.57 -19.50 13.10
N GLU A 835 33.83 -20.30 12.33
CA GLU A 835 34.20 -21.67 11.94
C GLU A 835 34.00 -21.85 10.43
#